data_AF-A0AAW5NXP8-F1
#
_entry.id   AF-A0AAW5NXP8-F1
#
_cell.length_a   1.000
_cell.length_b   1.000
_cell.length_c   1.000
_cell.angle_alpha   90.00
_cell.angle_beta   90.00
_cell.angle_gamma   90.00
#
_symmetry.space_group_name_H-M   'P 1'
#
loop_
_entity.id
_entity.type
_entity.pdbx_description
1 polymer ?
#
loop_
_entity_poly.entity_id
_entity_poly.type
_entity_poly.pdbx_seq_one_letter_code
_entity_poly.pdbx_strand_id
1 'polypeptide(L)'
;MLKNRIIGIFILLLLFFSCQQKEEVICYGTPTNDLIKLLDEEGYRLRIYSSVHEALQKAPKQAGVLLLSESYPREGVKLDTADQKIIKEKSLRVFMEFPQCVGATEWVTADTLELERIVVCDSLNSLLPSMSLLSFQRCIMKQTPDPIANPLLVAAKVAGFNDAVYGLKDTPTQPILYFHNDQLLLSATCMSNFAEGRYLPEQRVKALFEYIFQWLLNRETFTFSTWTSYIRPTYTATDVLPKDAGMNSIKKGVEWFYNGHFLVHSDWKHDWADKYMGNGIAPVGPELPRNFKDGDGSLGILEGHMSGIKYDGTQMYRYWMRDDVQGEASFAFAAAGTLLDNSQYTKVAANLLDYSFTEYRDSVRNDPKSPSYGLLGWAYTHKGTYYGDDNARSLLGSIASSALMNNPKWDKQIVEGIVGNFRTTGLNGFRGQNILEPDLQKRGWKSYYNADLVNLHAHFEAWNWACYLWLYNQTHYQPLLERVKRGITMMMEGYPEQWSWTNGIQQERARMILPLAWLYRVAPTEEHLDWLHFMTNELLRNQVPCGGIREELGDESKSLFGRTPSNAEYGNNEAPLIFDNGDPVADMLYTTNFAFVGLCEAAKATQDTTYIKAVNQMRDFLIRIQVRSDKFKNVDGAWFRAFNYEDWNYWASNADAGWGVWSTLTGWIQSWIVGTQFVLEEDSSLWDIANQKDVSTVASEVIEEMITRQL
;
A
#
# COMPACT_ATOMS: atom_id res chain seq x y z
N MET A 1 32.11 -59.18 -19.02
CA MET A 1 32.02 -58.19 -17.92
C MET A 1 31.35 -56.86 -18.30
N LEU A 2 31.22 -56.50 -19.59
CA LEU A 2 30.61 -55.22 -20.00
C LEU A 2 29.06 -55.23 -19.97
N LYS A 3 28.41 -56.37 -20.26
CA LYS A 3 26.93 -56.50 -20.25
C LYS A 3 26.30 -56.34 -18.85
N ASN A 4 26.97 -56.79 -17.79
CA ASN A 4 26.43 -56.69 -16.42
C ASN A 4 26.59 -55.29 -15.80
N ARG A 5 27.52 -54.46 -16.32
CA ARG A 5 27.68 -53.07 -15.86
C ARG A 5 26.65 -52.11 -16.46
N ILE A 6 26.20 -52.35 -17.70
CA ILE A 6 25.17 -51.53 -18.36
C ILE A 6 23.78 -51.79 -17.74
N ILE A 7 23.49 -53.04 -17.36
CA ILE A 7 22.24 -53.40 -16.66
C ILE A 7 22.24 -52.80 -15.23
N GLY A 8 23.38 -52.79 -14.54
CA GLY A 8 23.52 -52.14 -13.23
C GLY A 8 23.34 -50.62 -13.25
N ILE A 9 23.79 -49.95 -14.32
CA ILE A 9 23.60 -48.50 -14.52
C ILE A 9 22.15 -48.17 -14.89
N PHE A 10 21.47 -49.02 -15.68
CA PHE A 10 20.04 -48.86 -15.98
C PHE A 10 19.14 -49.10 -14.76
N ILE A 11 19.48 -50.04 -13.88
CA ILE A 11 18.76 -50.28 -12.62
C ILE A 11 19.02 -49.16 -11.61
N LEU A 12 20.23 -48.56 -11.57
CA LEU A 12 20.50 -47.36 -10.77
C LEU A 12 19.73 -46.14 -11.31
N LEU A 13 19.64 -45.95 -12.63
CA LEU A 13 18.89 -44.84 -13.24
C LEU A 13 17.36 -45.01 -13.09
N LEU A 14 16.85 -46.24 -13.08
CA LEU A 14 15.44 -46.53 -12.78
C LEU A 14 15.08 -46.33 -11.29
N LEU A 15 16.07 -46.42 -10.38
CA LEU A 15 15.89 -46.11 -8.96
C LEU A 15 15.90 -44.59 -8.67
N PHE A 16 16.47 -43.76 -9.55
CA PHE A 16 16.44 -42.30 -9.44
C PHE A 16 15.24 -41.63 -10.16
N PHE A 17 14.41 -42.39 -10.87
CA PHE A 17 13.17 -41.93 -11.51
C PHE A 17 11.96 -42.81 -11.14
N SER A 18 11.94 -43.35 -9.92
CA SER A 18 10.66 -43.71 -9.32
C SER A 18 9.98 -42.41 -8.91
N CYS A 19 9.13 -41.86 -9.80
CA CYS A 19 7.99 -41.08 -9.34
C CYS A 19 7.14 -42.04 -8.48
N GLN A 20 7.52 -42.19 -7.21
CA GLN A 20 6.65 -42.81 -6.22
C GLN A 20 5.45 -41.87 -6.14
N GLN A 21 4.37 -42.26 -6.79
CA GLN A 21 3.11 -41.54 -6.73
C GLN A 21 2.78 -41.32 -5.26
N LYS A 22 2.62 -40.05 -4.85
CA LYS A 22 2.32 -39.73 -3.45
C LYS A 22 0.98 -40.36 -3.08
N GLU A 23 0.78 -40.54 -1.77
CA GLU A 23 -0.38 -41.24 -1.24
C GLU A 23 -1.72 -40.62 -1.67
N GLU A 24 -2.77 -41.42 -1.54
CA GLU A 24 -4.12 -41.01 -1.92
C GLU A 24 -4.74 -40.12 -0.84
N VAL A 25 -5.30 -38.99 -1.25
CA VAL A 25 -6.03 -38.07 -0.35
C VAL A 25 -7.49 -38.01 -0.80
N ILE A 26 -8.39 -38.21 0.16
CA ILE A 26 -9.83 -38.23 -0.07
C ILE A 26 -10.39 -36.84 0.21
N CYS A 27 -11.13 -36.28 -0.74
CA CYS A 27 -11.63 -34.92 -0.67
C CYS A 27 -13.14 -34.87 -0.96
N TYR A 28 -13.82 -33.99 -0.25
CA TYR A 28 -15.07 -33.33 -0.67
C TYR A 28 -14.74 -31.86 -0.87
N GLY A 29 -15.14 -31.26 -1.99
CA GLY A 29 -14.74 -29.90 -2.35
C GLY A 29 -14.64 -29.67 -3.86
N THR A 30 -14.41 -28.41 -4.26
CA THR A 30 -14.29 -28.06 -5.67
C THR A 30 -12.85 -28.23 -6.20
N PRO A 31 -12.65 -28.74 -7.44
CA PRO A 31 -11.32 -28.80 -8.05
C PRO A 31 -10.62 -27.45 -8.21
N THR A 32 -11.37 -26.35 -8.13
CA THR A 32 -10.86 -24.98 -8.25
C THR A 32 -10.27 -24.42 -6.97
N ASN A 33 -10.47 -25.08 -5.84
CA ASN A 33 -9.94 -24.72 -4.52
C ASN A 33 -8.40 -24.72 -4.49
N ASP A 34 -7.81 -23.77 -3.76
CA ASP A 34 -6.35 -23.58 -3.78
C ASP A 34 -5.59 -24.76 -3.16
N LEU A 35 -6.08 -25.32 -2.04
CA LEU A 35 -5.46 -26.51 -1.43
C LEU A 35 -5.54 -27.74 -2.35
N ILE A 36 -6.68 -27.96 -3.02
CA ILE A 36 -6.84 -29.09 -3.94
C ILE A 36 -5.89 -28.95 -5.13
N LYS A 37 -5.77 -27.76 -5.72
CA LYS A 37 -4.78 -27.48 -6.79
C LYS A 37 -3.35 -27.70 -6.33
N LEU A 38 -3.00 -27.17 -5.15
CA LEU A 38 -1.66 -27.35 -4.58
C LEU A 38 -1.32 -28.82 -4.41
N LEU A 39 -2.25 -29.64 -3.91
CA LEU A 39 -2.00 -31.08 -3.75
C LEU A 39 -1.84 -31.81 -5.09
N ASP A 40 -2.57 -31.41 -6.12
CA ASP A 40 -2.43 -31.97 -7.48
C ASP A 40 -1.05 -31.62 -8.06
N GLU A 41 -0.64 -30.35 -7.95
CA GLU A 41 0.69 -29.86 -8.35
C GLU A 41 1.83 -30.59 -7.62
N GLU A 42 1.63 -30.90 -6.34
CA GLU A 42 2.55 -31.68 -5.51
C GLU A 42 2.58 -33.17 -5.85
N GLY A 43 1.70 -33.66 -6.73
CA GLY A 43 1.64 -35.04 -7.21
C GLY A 43 0.88 -36.02 -6.31
N TYR A 44 0.00 -35.54 -5.43
CA TYR A 44 -0.89 -36.41 -4.63
C TYR A 44 -2.00 -37.00 -5.51
N ARG A 45 -2.39 -38.25 -5.22
CA ARG A 45 -3.54 -38.85 -5.91
C ARG A 45 -4.83 -38.40 -5.25
N LEU A 46 -5.52 -37.44 -5.85
CA LEU A 46 -6.75 -36.89 -5.31
C LEU A 46 -7.98 -37.71 -5.73
N ARG A 47 -8.84 -38.05 -4.78
CA ARG A 47 -10.19 -38.55 -5.04
C ARG A 47 -11.21 -37.58 -4.50
N ILE A 48 -11.85 -36.85 -5.41
CA ILE A 48 -12.86 -35.85 -5.08
C ILE A 48 -14.24 -36.48 -5.25
N TYR A 49 -15.07 -36.41 -4.20
CA TYR A 49 -16.43 -36.93 -4.16
C TYR A 49 -17.45 -35.79 -4.10
N SER A 50 -18.66 -36.03 -4.61
CA SER A 50 -19.74 -35.03 -4.68
C SER A 50 -20.57 -34.91 -3.40
N SER A 51 -20.32 -35.76 -2.40
CA SER A 51 -20.94 -35.66 -1.08
C SER A 51 -19.99 -36.07 0.04
N VAL A 52 -20.17 -35.44 1.20
CA VAL A 52 -19.44 -35.78 2.44
C VAL A 52 -19.60 -37.26 2.77
N HIS A 53 -20.84 -37.76 2.74
CA HIS A 53 -21.14 -39.16 3.04
C HIS A 53 -20.37 -40.14 2.14
N GLU A 54 -20.35 -39.88 0.83
CA GLU A 54 -19.62 -40.74 -0.11
C GLU A 54 -18.10 -40.68 0.13
N ALA A 55 -17.54 -39.49 0.36
CA ALA A 55 -16.12 -39.33 0.67
C ALA A 55 -15.71 -40.21 1.87
N LEU A 56 -16.49 -40.14 2.97
CA LEU A 56 -16.25 -40.93 4.18
C LEU A 56 -16.48 -42.44 3.95
N GLN A 57 -17.53 -42.81 3.21
CA GLN A 57 -17.81 -44.21 2.84
C GLN A 57 -16.72 -44.84 1.98
N LYS A 58 -16.10 -44.08 1.09
CA LYS A 58 -15.05 -44.58 0.19
C LYS A 58 -13.64 -44.46 0.78
N ALA A 59 -13.46 -43.62 1.81
CA ALA A 59 -12.19 -43.49 2.50
C ALA A 59 -11.70 -44.84 3.08
N PRO A 60 -10.42 -45.21 2.87
CA PRO A 60 -9.80 -46.35 3.55
C PRO A 60 -9.79 -46.17 5.08
N LYS A 61 -9.65 -47.27 5.83
CA LYS A 61 -9.44 -47.17 7.28
C LYS A 61 -8.17 -46.37 7.58
N GLN A 62 -8.22 -45.55 8.63
CA GLN A 62 -7.14 -44.68 9.08
C GLN A 62 -6.67 -43.63 8.07
N ALA A 63 -7.45 -43.37 7.01
CA ALA A 63 -7.12 -42.35 6.03
C ALA A 63 -7.36 -40.92 6.54
N GLY A 64 -6.64 -39.97 5.94
CA GLY A 64 -6.94 -38.55 6.03
C GLY A 64 -8.05 -38.16 5.05
N VAL A 65 -9.00 -37.34 5.48
CA VAL A 65 -10.10 -36.83 4.66
C VAL A 65 -10.21 -35.32 4.77
N LEU A 66 -10.29 -34.64 3.64
CA LEU A 66 -10.55 -33.20 3.53
C LEU A 66 -12.03 -32.98 3.22
N LEU A 67 -12.72 -32.20 4.05
CA LEU A 67 -14.08 -31.75 3.81
C LEU A 67 -14.08 -30.22 3.64
N LEU A 68 -13.88 -29.78 2.40
CA LEU A 68 -13.70 -28.37 2.05
C LEU A 68 -15.04 -27.74 1.62
N SER A 69 -15.19 -26.44 1.84
CA SER A 69 -16.44 -25.75 1.54
C SER A 69 -16.58 -25.48 0.04
N GLU A 70 -17.63 -26.00 -0.60
CA GLU A 70 -17.91 -25.74 -2.02
C GLU A 70 -18.70 -24.45 -2.27
N SER A 71 -19.43 -23.97 -1.26
CA SER A 71 -20.39 -22.86 -1.37
C SER A 71 -20.08 -21.70 -0.45
N TYR A 72 -18.85 -21.62 0.06
CA TYR A 72 -18.41 -20.51 0.91
C TYR A 72 -18.67 -19.15 0.24
N PRO A 73 -19.28 -18.18 0.94
CA PRO A 73 -19.71 -18.20 2.34
C PRO A 73 -21.19 -18.56 2.55
N ARG A 74 -21.93 -18.93 1.50
CA ARG A 74 -23.39 -19.12 1.53
C ARG A 74 -23.82 -20.31 2.39
N GLU A 75 -23.17 -21.45 2.21
CA GLU A 75 -23.48 -22.68 2.95
C GLU A 75 -22.21 -23.34 3.47
N GLY A 76 -22.29 -23.84 4.70
CA GLY A 76 -21.22 -24.62 5.31
C GLY A 76 -21.29 -26.11 5.02
N VAL A 77 -20.22 -26.82 5.35
CA VAL A 77 -20.16 -28.28 5.19
C VAL A 77 -21.04 -28.96 6.24
N LYS A 78 -21.86 -29.94 5.84
CA LYS A 78 -22.73 -30.69 6.74
C LYS A 78 -22.11 -32.06 7.04
N LEU A 79 -22.00 -32.39 8.32
CA LEU A 79 -21.52 -33.69 8.80
C LEU A 79 -22.58 -34.27 9.73
N ASP A 80 -23.33 -35.28 9.29
CA ASP A 80 -24.43 -35.83 10.08
C ASP A 80 -23.98 -36.91 11.10
N THR A 81 -24.92 -37.43 11.90
CA THR A 81 -24.64 -38.48 12.90
C THR A 81 -24.17 -39.79 12.26
N ALA A 82 -24.63 -40.11 11.04
CA ALA A 82 -24.20 -41.33 10.33
C ALA A 82 -22.75 -41.18 9.84
N ASP A 83 -22.38 -39.99 9.37
CA ASP A 83 -21.03 -39.63 8.96
C ASP A 83 -20.04 -39.71 10.13
N GLN A 84 -20.42 -39.20 11.31
CA GLN A 84 -19.60 -39.32 12.52
C GLN A 84 -19.35 -40.79 12.91
N LYS A 85 -20.35 -41.66 12.73
CA LYS A 85 -20.20 -43.09 12.97
C LYS A 85 -19.16 -43.71 12.03
N ILE A 86 -19.17 -43.33 10.75
CA ILE A 86 -18.17 -43.80 9.76
C ILE A 86 -16.76 -43.33 10.15
N ILE A 87 -16.61 -42.06 10.53
CA ILE A 87 -15.33 -41.48 10.98
C ILE A 87 -14.76 -42.33 12.14
N LYS A 88 -15.59 -42.64 13.13
CA LYS A 88 -15.20 -43.45 14.28
C LYS A 88 -14.85 -44.89 13.90
N GLU A 89 -15.74 -45.57 13.17
CA GLU A 89 -15.57 -46.98 12.78
C GLU A 89 -14.32 -47.25 11.94
N LYS A 90 -13.96 -46.27 11.10
CA LYS A 90 -12.78 -46.36 10.23
C LYS A 90 -11.54 -45.70 10.82
N SER A 91 -11.64 -45.08 11.99
CA SER A 91 -10.56 -44.31 12.61
C SER A 91 -9.98 -43.23 11.69
N LEU A 92 -10.86 -42.54 10.93
CA LEU A 92 -10.45 -41.47 10.00
C LEU A 92 -9.91 -40.26 10.75
N ARG A 93 -9.04 -39.48 10.10
CA ARG A 93 -8.67 -38.13 10.52
C ARG A 93 -9.24 -37.15 9.51
N VAL A 94 -10.09 -36.24 9.96
CA VAL A 94 -10.89 -35.39 9.10
C VAL A 94 -10.59 -33.93 9.40
N PHE A 95 -10.14 -33.20 8.39
CA PHE A 95 -10.11 -31.74 8.43
C PHE A 95 -11.34 -31.21 7.72
N MET A 96 -12.14 -30.39 8.41
CA MET A 96 -13.37 -29.81 7.90
C MET A 96 -13.38 -28.31 8.15
N GLU A 97 -13.73 -27.53 7.14
CA GLU A 97 -13.80 -26.07 7.23
C GLU A 97 -15.22 -25.54 7.06
N PHE A 98 -15.48 -24.36 7.64
CA PHE A 98 -16.74 -23.63 7.58
C PHE A 98 -17.97 -24.54 7.76
N PRO A 99 -18.11 -25.26 8.90
CA PRO A 99 -19.15 -26.25 9.05
C PRO A 99 -20.53 -25.61 9.29
N GLN A 100 -21.56 -26.26 8.76
CA GLN A 100 -22.96 -25.90 8.96
C GLN A 100 -23.59 -26.74 10.08
N CYS A 101 -23.22 -28.02 10.19
CA CYS A 101 -23.61 -28.88 11.29
C CYS A 101 -22.59 -29.99 11.52
N VAL A 102 -22.50 -30.43 12.78
CA VAL A 102 -21.69 -31.57 13.24
C VAL A 102 -22.57 -32.42 14.14
N GLY A 103 -23.02 -33.56 13.62
CA GLY A 103 -24.01 -34.42 14.29
C GLY A 103 -25.36 -33.71 14.35
N ALA A 104 -25.89 -33.54 15.57
CA ALA A 104 -27.15 -32.80 15.80
C ALA A 104 -26.94 -31.30 16.05
N THR A 105 -25.69 -30.84 16.15
CA THR A 105 -25.36 -29.46 16.49
C THR A 105 -25.24 -28.62 15.23
N GLU A 106 -26.00 -27.52 15.14
CA GLU A 106 -25.97 -26.59 14.00
C GLU A 106 -25.21 -25.31 14.32
N TRP A 107 -24.43 -24.81 13.34
CA TRP A 107 -23.71 -23.54 13.42
C TRP A 107 -24.31 -22.57 12.41
N VAL A 108 -25.39 -21.91 12.82
CA VAL A 108 -26.19 -21.05 11.94
C VAL A 108 -25.70 -19.61 11.92
N THR A 109 -25.12 -19.11 13.02
CA THR A 109 -24.64 -17.74 13.11
C THR A 109 -23.30 -17.59 12.41
N ALA A 110 -23.19 -16.56 11.58
CA ALA A 110 -21.95 -16.18 10.91
C ALA A 110 -21.56 -14.76 11.29
N ASP A 111 -20.26 -14.51 11.36
CA ASP A 111 -19.63 -13.22 11.62
C ASP A 111 -18.57 -12.95 10.56
N THR A 112 -18.19 -11.69 10.34
CA THR A 112 -17.16 -11.31 9.38
C THR A 112 -15.99 -10.67 10.11
N LEU A 113 -14.77 -11.14 9.84
CA LEU A 113 -13.58 -10.48 10.34
C LEU A 113 -13.49 -9.07 9.72
N GLU A 114 -13.26 -8.05 10.54
CA GLU A 114 -13.15 -6.67 10.08
C GLU A 114 -11.73 -6.15 10.31
N LEU A 115 -11.27 -6.24 11.56
CA LEU A 115 -9.93 -5.82 12.00
C LEU A 115 -9.17 -6.92 12.74
N GLU A 116 -9.84 -8.03 13.05
CA GLU A 116 -9.28 -9.16 13.74
C GLU A 116 -8.16 -9.81 12.92
N ARG A 117 -7.11 -10.22 13.63
CA ARG A 117 -6.02 -11.04 13.11
C ARG A 117 -6.11 -12.43 13.70
N ILE A 118 -5.43 -13.37 13.06
CA ILE A 118 -5.36 -14.75 13.54
C ILE A 118 -4.15 -14.88 14.46
N VAL A 119 -4.40 -15.36 15.68
CA VAL A 119 -3.40 -15.51 16.74
C VAL A 119 -3.23 -16.99 17.03
N VAL A 120 -1.97 -17.45 17.04
CA VAL A 120 -1.61 -18.79 17.46
C VAL A 120 -1.70 -18.88 18.99
N CYS A 121 -2.52 -19.79 19.52
CA CYS A 121 -2.69 -19.94 20.97
C CYS A 121 -1.50 -20.64 21.61
N ASP A 122 -1.18 -21.83 21.12
CA ASP A 122 -0.05 -22.65 21.55
C ASP A 122 0.89 -22.92 20.36
N SER A 123 2.20 -22.99 20.63
CA SER A 123 3.21 -23.20 19.59
C SER A 123 2.92 -24.47 18.78
N LEU A 124 2.70 -24.31 17.47
CA LEU A 124 2.38 -25.42 16.57
C LEU A 124 3.66 -25.98 15.90
N ASN A 125 4.57 -25.10 15.54
CA ASN A 125 5.89 -25.40 14.98
C ASN A 125 6.82 -24.18 15.12
N SER A 126 8.04 -24.26 14.60
CA SER A 126 9.03 -23.18 14.72
C SER A 126 8.67 -21.87 14.02
N LEU A 127 7.80 -21.90 13.00
CA LEU A 127 7.31 -20.71 12.29
C LEU A 127 6.00 -20.17 12.86
N LEU A 128 5.34 -20.93 13.74
CA LEU A 128 4.10 -20.60 14.41
C LEU A 128 4.25 -20.78 15.93
N PRO A 129 5.11 -19.98 16.59
CA PRO A 129 5.16 -19.94 18.04
C PRO A 129 3.87 -19.34 18.61
N SER A 130 3.60 -19.59 19.89
CA SER A 130 2.50 -18.94 20.61
C SER A 130 2.55 -17.42 20.45
N MET A 131 1.38 -16.80 20.30
CA MET A 131 1.13 -15.38 20.01
C MET A 131 1.54 -14.87 18.63
N SER A 132 2.11 -15.71 17.77
CA SER A 132 2.40 -15.30 16.39
C SER A 132 1.12 -15.02 15.59
N LEU A 133 1.25 -14.07 14.67
CA LEU A 133 0.14 -13.52 13.89
C LEU A 133 0.11 -14.04 12.45
N LEU A 134 -1.11 -14.26 11.96
CA LEU A 134 -1.46 -14.36 10.55
C LEU A 134 -2.63 -13.40 10.25
N SER A 135 -2.90 -13.15 8.98
CA SER A 135 -4.06 -12.39 8.52
C SER A 135 -4.86 -13.22 7.51
N PHE A 136 -6.10 -13.53 7.89
CA PHE A 136 -7.11 -14.10 7.00
C PHE A 136 -8.09 -12.97 6.65
N GLN A 137 -8.10 -12.58 5.38
CA GLN A 137 -8.70 -11.32 4.97
C GLN A 137 -10.23 -11.40 5.00
N ARG A 138 -10.84 -10.59 5.87
CA ARG A 138 -12.28 -10.39 6.05
C ARG A 138 -13.12 -11.66 5.85
N CYS A 139 -12.63 -12.73 6.44
CA CYS A 139 -13.24 -14.04 6.30
C CYS A 139 -14.56 -14.09 7.05
N ILE A 140 -15.52 -14.82 6.49
CA ILE A 140 -16.78 -15.13 7.15
C ILE A 140 -16.54 -16.37 7.98
N MET A 141 -16.85 -16.29 9.27
CA MET A 141 -16.64 -17.36 10.22
C MET A 141 -17.95 -17.78 10.87
N LYS A 142 -18.06 -19.07 11.19
CA LYS A 142 -19.17 -19.63 11.94
C LYS A 142 -18.92 -19.46 13.43
N GLN A 143 -19.90 -18.93 14.15
CA GLN A 143 -19.81 -18.85 15.60
C GLN A 143 -19.98 -20.25 16.19
N THR A 144 -19.06 -20.62 17.08
CA THR A 144 -19.10 -21.90 17.79
C THR A 144 -20.23 -21.88 18.83
N PRO A 145 -21.07 -22.91 18.91
CA PRO A 145 -22.22 -22.94 19.82
C PRO A 145 -21.81 -23.10 21.28
N ASP A 146 -20.68 -23.75 21.54
CA ASP A 146 -20.11 -23.96 22.86
C ASP A 146 -18.71 -23.32 22.96
N PRO A 147 -18.27 -22.90 24.15
CA PRO A 147 -16.91 -22.45 24.38
C PRO A 147 -15.89 -23.54 24.03
N ILE A 148 -14.87 -23.18 23.24
CA ILE A 148 -13.77 -24.08 22.90
C ILE A 148 -12.63 -23.88 23.89
N ALA A 149 -12.29 -24.90 24.65
CA ALA A 149 -11.29 -24.80 25.73
C ALA A 149 -9.86 -24.62 25.20
N ASN A 150 -9.47 -25.37 24.17
CA ASN A 150 -8.11 -25.42 23.64
C ASN A 150 -8.09 -25.17 22.12
N PRO A 151 -8.40 -23.97 21.65
CA PRO A 151 -8.23 -23.64 20.24
C PRO A 151 -6.74 -23.61 19.88
N LEU A 152 -6.40 -24.02 18.65
CA LEU A 152 -5.06 -23.85 18.08
C LEU A 152 -4.88 -22.41 17.60
N LEU A 153 -5.92 -21.85 16.99
CA LEU A 153 -5.96 -20.48 16.49
C LEU A 153 -7.22 -19.77 16.96
N VAL A 154 -7.10 -18.48 17.24
CA VAL A 154 -8.24 -17.57 17.50
C VAL A 154 -8.17 -16.34 16.61
N ALA A 155 -9.32 -15.76 16.29
CA ALA A 155 -9.42 -14.41 15.76
C ALA A 155 -9.54 -13.42 16.91
N ALA A 156 -8.72 -12.37 16.90
CA ALA A 156 -8.73 -11.31 17.91
C ALA A 156 -8.22 -9.99 17.31
N LYS A 157 -8.77 -8.86 17.77
CA LYS A 157 -8.27 -7.52 17.45
C LYS A 157 -7.01 -7.25 18.27
N VAL A 158 -5.82 -7.42 17.67
CA VAL A 158 -4.53 -7.35 18.37
C VAL A 158 -3.50 -6.50 17.64
N ALA A 159 -2.73 -5.73 18.41
CA ALA A 159 -1.62 -4.93 17.89
C ALA A 159 -0.30 -5.74 17.88
N GLY A 160 0.61 -5.31 17.00
CA GLY A 160 1.94 -5.90 16.85
C GLY A 160 2.33 -6.13 15.39
N PHE A 161 3.59 -6.43 15.15
CA PHE A 161 4.10 -6.75 13.82
C PHE A 161 3.89 -8.23 13.49
N ASN A 162 4.74 -9.08 14.09
CA ASN A 162 4.73 -10.54 13.93
C ASN A 162 3.98 -11.26 15.04
N ASP A 163 3.82 -10.65 16.20
CA ASP A 163 3.27 -11.27 17.41
C ASP A 163 2.23 -10.35 18.07
N ALA A 164 1.25 -10.92 18.76
CA ALA A 164 0.28 -10.18 19.58
C ALA A 164 0.97 -9.63 20.84
N VAL A 165 1.59 -8.45 20.72
CA VAL A 165 2.51 -7.88 21.74
C VAL A 165 1.86 -7.61 23.10
N TYR A 166 0.55 -7.35 23.12
CA TYR A 166 -0.21 -7.13 24.36
C TYR A 166 -0.93 -8.40 24.85
N GLY A 167 -0.72 -9.54 24.19
CA GLY A 167 -1.40 -10.80 24.46
C GLY A 167 -2.91 -10.74 24.18
N LEU A 168 -3.63 -11.73 24.70
CA LEU A 168 -5.08 -11.89 24.51
C LEU A 168 -5.90 -11.55 25.75
N LYS A 169 -5.24 -11.14 26.85
CA LYS A 169 -5.93 -10.79 28.08
C LYS A 169 -6.89 -9.62 27.81
N ASP A 170 -8.11 -9.72 28.30
CA ASP A 170 -9.16 -8.70 28.15
C ASP A 170 -9.50 -8.36 26.68
N THR A 171 -9.07 -9.21 25.73
CA THR A 171 -9.32 -9.06 24.30
C THR A 171 -10.32 -10.13 23.87
N PRO A 172 -11.47 -9.77 23.28
CA PRO A 172 -12.42 -10.77 22.77
C PRO A 172 -11.75 -11.68 21.74
N THR A 173 -11.95 -12.99 21.91
CA THR A 173 -11.40 -14.00 21.01
C THR A 173 -12.50 -14.87 20.45
N GLN A 174 -12.40 -15.24 19.17
CA GLN A 174 -13.26 -16.24 18.55
C GLN A 174 -12.42 -17.43 18.06
N PRO A 175 -12.77 -18.69 18.39
CA PRO A 175 -12.03 -19.86 17.91
C PRO A 175 -12.05 -19.97 16.38
N ILE A 176 -10.88 -20.20 15.78
CA ILE A 176 -10.72 -20.36 14.33
C ILE A 176 -10.39 -21.79 13.97
N LEU A 177 -9.39 -22.41 14.60
CA LEU A 177 -8.97 -23.78 14.30
C LEU A 177 -8.85 -24.57 15.61
N TYR A 178 -9.53 -25.70 15.71
CA TYR A 178 -9.53 -26.50 16.94
C TYR A 178 -9.95 -27.96 16.71
N PHE A 179 -9.49 -28.85 17.59
CA PHE A 179 -9.95 -30.24 17.61
C PHE A 179 -11.33 -30.30 18.27
N HIS A 180 -12.34 -30.75 17.51
CA HIS A 180 -13.64 -31.12 18.07
C HIS A 180 -13.56 -32.45 18.83
N ASN A 181 -12.71 -33.35 18.34
CA ASN A 181 -12.23 -34.57 19.01
C ASN A 181 -10.94 -35.05 18.31
N ASP A 182 -10.35 -36.16 18.77
CA ASP A 182 -9.09 -36.72 18.26
C ASP A 182 -9.08 -37.04 16.75
N GLN A 183 -10.26 -37.12 16.13
CA GLN A 183 -10.45 -37.50 14.73
C GLN A 183 -10.95 -36.36 13.84
N LEU A 184 -11.40 -35.23 14.42
CA LEU A 184 -12.06 -34.15 13.70
C LEU A 184 -11.45 -32.80 14.08
N LEU A 185 -10.70 -32.22 13.14
CA LEU A 185 -10.14 -30.87 13.21
C LEU A 185 -11.06 -29.93 12.43
N LEU A 186 -11.60 -28.92 13.13
CA LEU A 186 -12.56 -27.98 12.56
C LEU A 186 -11.93 -26.60 12.39
N SER A 187 -12.19 -26.00 11.23
CA SER A 187 -11.97 -24.57 10.98
C SER A 187 -13.30 -23.82 10.94
N ALA A 188 -13.45 -22.78 11.75
CA ALA A 188 -14.64 -21.93 11.78
C ALA A 188 -14.84 -21.13 10.49
N THR A 189 -13.80 -20.98 9.67
CA THR A 189 -13.84 -20.29 8.36
C THR A 189 -13.22 -21.14 7.24
N CYS A 190 -13.32 -20.71 5.99
CA CYS A 190 -12.63 -21.35 4.88
C CYS A 190 -11.13 -21.00 4.93
N MET A 191 -10.29 -22.00 5.17
CA MET A 191 -8.83 -21.82 5.20
C MET A 191 -8.18 -22.24 3.89
N SER A 192 -8.83 -23.12 3.14
CA SER A 192 -8.28 -23.78 1.95
C SER A 192 -8.23 -22.89 0.69
N ASN A 193 -8.85 -21.70 0.72
CA ASN A 193 -8.78 -20.67 -0.33
C ASN A 193 -7.70 -19.61 -0.01
N PHE A 194 -6.56 -20.02 0.53
CA PHE A 194 -5.55 -19.09 1.04
C PHE A 194 -4.91 -18.18 -0.02
N ALA A 195 -4.82 -18.63 -1.27
CA ALA A 195 -4.25 -17.83 -2.36
C ALA A 195 -5.30 -16.82 -2.88
N GLU A 196 -6.56 -17.25 -2.98
CA GLU A 196 -7.69 -16.38 -3.34
C GLU A 196 -7.96 -15.32 -2.28
N GLY A 197 -8.06 -15.74 -1.02
CA GLY A 197 -8.27 -14.86 0.13
C GLY A 197 -7.03 -14.07 0.54
N ARG A 198 -5.89 -14.22 -0.16
CA ARG A 198 -4.64 -13.48 0.05
C ARG A 198 -4.14 -13.54 1.51
N TYR A 199 -4.07 -14.74 2.07
CA TYR A 199 -3.66 -14.94 3.46
C TYR A 199 -2.15 -14.74 3.62
N LEU A 200 -1.76 -14.05 4.70
CA LEU A 200 -0.37 -13.64 4.93
C LEU A 200 0.05 -13.81 6.40
N PRO A 201 1.37 -13.93 6.69
CA PRO A 201 2.46 -14.15 5.74
C PRO A 201 2.39 -15.54 5.09
N GLU A 202 2.70 -15.66 3.80
CA GLU A 202 2.54 -16.93 3.05
C GLU A 202 3.30 -18.10 3.71
N GLN A 203 4.52 -17.85 4.20
CA GLN A 203 5.34 -18.88 4.87
C GLN A 203 4.70 -19.43 6.15
N ARG A 204 3.97 -18.59 6.91
CA ARG A 204 3.28 -19.00 8.13
C ARG A 204 1.98 -19.75 7.81
N VAL A 205 1.26 -19.32 6.76
CA VAL A 205 0.08 -20.05 6.26
C VAL A 205 0.50 -21.42 5.73
N LYS A 206 1.62 -21.50 5.01
CA LYS A 206 2.22 -22.78 4.58
C LYS A 206 2.54 -23.66 5.77
N ALA A 207 3.26 -23.15 6.77
CA ALA A 207 3.62 -23.91 7.97
C ALA A 207 2.39 -24.40 8.75
N LEU A 208 1.29 -23.65 8.72
CA LEU A 208 0.02 -24.04 9.34
C LEU A 208 -0.60 -25.24 8.62
N PHE A 209 -0.64 -25.23 7.29
CA PHE A 209 -1.10 -26.38 6.54
C PHE A 209 -0.15 -27.57 6.66
N GLU A 210 1.16 -27.37 6.74
CA GLU A 210 2.11 -28.45 7.00
C GLU A 210 1.83 -29.13 8.35
N TYR A 211 1.53 -28.35 9.40
CA TYR A 211 1.08 -28.88 10.69
C TYR A 211 -0.23 -29.68 10.57
N ILE A 212 -1.24 -29.14 9.87
CA ILE A 212 -2.51 -29.83 9.63
C ILE A 212 -2.28 -31.17 8.91
N PHE A 213 -1.40 -31.20 7.91
CA PHE A 213 -1.13 -32.39 7.10
C PHE A 213 -0.28 -33.44 7.83
N GLN A 214 0.61 -33.05 8.74
CA GLN A 214 1.30 -33.99 9.64
C GLN A 214 0.28 -34.82 10.41
N TRP A 215 -0.69 -34.14 11.04
CA TRP A 215 -1.79 -34.81 11.75
C TRP A 215 -2.68 -35.60 10.78
N LEU A 216 -3.18 -34.97 9.72
CA LEU A 216 -4.16 -35.55 8.79
C LEU A 216 -3.66 -36.87 8.19
N LEU A 217 -2.40 -36.90 7.77
CA LEU A 217 -1.77 -38.06 7.13
C LEU A 217 -1.05 -38.98 8.12
N ASN A 218 -1.06 -38.64 9.42
CA ASN A 218 -0.36 -39.37 10.48
C ASN A 218 1.12 -39.60 10.14
N ARG A 219 1.81 -38.49 9.85
CA ARG A 219 3.24 -38.47 9.53
C ARG A 219 4.00 -37.72 10.62
N GLU A 220 5.23 -38.15 10.86
CA GLU A 220 6.16 -37.45 11.77
C GLU A 220 6.52 -36.06 11.21
N THR A 221 6.68 -35.95 9.89
CA THR A 221 6.98 -34.71 9.19
C THR A 221 6.20 -34.60 7.89
N PHE A 222 5.82 -33.36 7.53
CA PHE A 222 5.21 -33.03 6.26
C PHE A 222 5.68 -31.65 5.81
N THR A 223 5.98 -31.50 4.53
CA THR A 223 6.36 -30.22 3.90
C THR A 223 5.79 -30.13 2.49
N PHE A 224 5.34 -28.95 2.08
CA PHE A 224 5.03 -28.69 0.67
C PHE A 224 6.28 -28.23 -0.07
N SER A 225 6.49 -28.70 -1.31
CA SER A 225 7.61 -28.24 -2.15
C SER A 225 7.31 -26.93 -2.88
N THR A 226 6.03 -26.67 -3.17
CA THR A 226 5.53 -25.42 -3.77
C THR A 226 4.55 -24.71 -2.83
N TRP A 227 4.15 -23.49 -3.20
CA TRP A 227 3.08 -22.75 -2.55
C TRP A 227 2.37 -21.88 -3.58
N THR A 228 1.04 -21.95 -3.62
CA THR A 228 0.23 -21.21 -4.59
C THR A 228 0.02 -19.78 -4.11
N SER A 229 0.31 -18.80 -4.98
CA SER A 229 0.00 -17.38 -4.76
C SER A 229 -0.40 -16.72 -6.07
N TYR A 230 -1.45 -15.89 -6.05
CA TYR A 230 -1.93 -15.16 -7.23
C TYR A 230 -1.38 -13.73 -7.32
N ILE A 231 -0.69 -13.26 -6.28
CA ILE A 231 -0.11 -11.92 -6.19
C ILE A 231 1.32 -12.06 -5.70
N ARG A 232 2.27 -11.53 -6.46
CA ARG A 232 3.69 -11.63 -6.13
C ARG A 232 4.46 -10.39 -6.58
N PRO A 233 5.66 -10.14 -6.02
CA PRO A 233 6.62 -9.22 -6.63
C PRO A 233 6.92 -9.62 -8.08
N THR A 234 7.19 -8.64 -8.94
CA THR A 234 7.55 -8.91 -10.34
C THR A 234 8.84 -9.70 -10.46
N TYR A 235 9.79 -9.46 -9.55
CA TYR A 235 11.08 -10.14 -9.47
C TYR A 235 11.41 -10.56 -8.04
N THR A 236 12.25 -11.59 -7.88
CA THR A 236 12.84 -11.94 -6.59
C THR A 236 13.86 -10.88 -6.14
N ALA A 237 14.28 -10.95 -4.88
CA ALA A 237 15.34 -10.10 -4.34
C ALA A 237 16.68 -10.21 -5.10
N THR A 238 16.91 -11.33 -5.79
CA THR A 238 18.23 -11.67 -6.38
C THR A 238 18.22 -11.80 -7.89
N ASP A 239 17.06 -11.71 -8.54
CA ASP A 239 16.97 -11.80 -10.00
C ASP A 239 17.85 -10.74 -10.66
N VAL A 240 18.47 -11.08 -11.79
CA VAL A 240 19.12 -10.06 -12.63
C VAL A 240 18.02 -9.31 -13.36
N LEU A 241 17.91 -7.99 -13.13
CA LEU A 241 16.91 -7.17 -13.81
C LEU A 241 17.24 -7.07 -15.31
N PRO A 242 16.26 -7.30 -16.20
CA PRO A 242 16.41 -7.01 -17.63
C PRO A 242 16.78 -5.55 -17.89
N LYS A 243 17.46 -5.28 -19.00
CA LYS A 243 17.84 -3.90 -19.37
C LYS A 243 16.64 -2.96 -19.55
N ASP A 244 15.50 -3.51 -19.96
CA ASP A 244 14.24 -2.80 -20.18
C ASP A 244 13.32 -2.85 -18.95
N ALA A 245 13.81 -3.28 -17.78
CA ALA A 245 12.98 -3.46 -16.58
C ALA A 245 12.36 -2.14 -16.09
N GLY A 246 13.09 -1.02 -16.13
CA GLY A 246 12.55 0.28 -15.74
C GLY A 246 11.45 0.77 -16.70
N MET A 247 11.72 0.73 -18.00
CA MET A 247 10.72 1.01 -19.05
C MET A 247 9.45 0.15 -18.90
N ASN A 248 9.60 -1.15 -18.64
CA ASN A 248 8.46 -2.04 -18.41
C ASN A 248 7.74 -1.75 -17.09
N SER A 249 8.46 -1.32 -16.06
CA SER A 249 7.86 -0.91 -14.78
C SER A 249 6.99 0.34 -14.93
N ILE A 250 7.44 1.32 -15.73
CA ILE A 250 6.66 2.52 -16.08
C ILE A 250 5.41 2.15 -16.87
N LYS A 251 5.53 1.29 -17.90
CA LYS A 251 4.38 0.81 -18.70
C LYS A 251 3.33 0.15 -17.82
N LYS A 252 3.73 -0.82 -17.00
CA LYS A 252 2.81 -1.47 -16.05
C LYS A 252 2.25 -0.49 -15.04
N GLY A 253 3.07 0.45 -14.60
CA GLY A 253 2.68 1.46 -13.62
C GLY A 253 1.57 2.37 -14.14
N VAL A 254 1.62 2.76 -15.41
CA VAL A 254 0.55 3.56 -16.02
C VAL A 254 -0.66 2.72 -16.45
N GLU A 255 -0.43 1.47 -16.90
CA GLU A 255 -1.53 0.53 -17.21
C GLU A 255 -2.39 0.22 -15.98
N TRP A 256 -1.79 0.21 -14.79
CA TRP A 256 -2.51 -0.02 -13.54
C TRP A 256 -3.68 0.95 -13.30
N PHE A 257 -3.58 2.21 -13.72
CA PHE A 257 -4.69 3.17 -13.60
C PHE A 257 -5.96 2.70 -14.34
N TYR A 258 -5.76 2.03 -15.49
CA TYR A 258 -6.83 1.44 -16.31
C TYR A 258 -7.26 0.07 -15.80
N ASN A 259 -6.30 -0.78 -15.40
CA ASN A 259 -6.62 -2.09 -14.82
C ASN A 259 -7.53 -1.98 -13.60
N GLY A 260 -7.35 -0.91 -12.81
CA GLY A 260 -8.19 -0.59 -11.66
C GLY A 260 -9.46 0.20 -11.99
N HIS A 261 -9.64 0.71 -13.22
CA HIS A 261 -10.75 1.59 -13.61
C HIS A 261 -10.88 2.88 -12.79
N PHE A 262 -9.76 3.49 -12.39
CA PHE A 262 -9.79 4.68 -11.53
C PHE A 262 -10.16 5.97 -12.27
N LEU A 263 -9.98 6.02 -13.59
CA LEU A 263 -10.37 7.17 -14.40
C LEU A 263 -11.89 7.19 -14.54
N VAL A 264 -12.53 8.22 -13.99
CA VAL A 264 -14.00 8.27 -13.89
C VAL A 264 -14.64 8.40 -15.27
N HIS A 265 -15.51 7.45 -15.62
CA HIS A 265 -16.30 7.49 -16.85
C HIS A 265 -17.75 7.91 -16.55
N SER A 266 -18.35 8.67 -17.47
CA SER A 266 -19.72 9.18 -17.33
C SER A 266 -20.76 8.08 -17.11
N ASP A 267 -20.64 6.95 -17.83
CA ASP A 267 -21.55 5.79 -17.75
C ASP A 267 -21.75 5.24 -16.33
N TRP A 268 -20.76 5.35 -15.43
CA TRP A 268 -20.85 4.77 -14.08
C TRP A 268 -20.65 5.78 -12.95
N LYS A 269 -20.30 7.04 -13.25
CA LYS A 269 -20.04 8.07 -12.23
C LYS A 269 -21.18 8.17 -11.20
N HIS A 270 -22.43 8.24 -11.64
CA HIS A 270 -23.57 8.42 -10.74
C HIS A 270 -23.77 7.23 -9.80
N ASP A 271 -23.81 6.02 -10.37
CA ASP A 271 -24.17 4.80 -9.62
C ASP A 271 -23.01 4.24 -8.78
N TRP A 272 -21.79 4.73 -9.00
CA TRP A 272 -20.58 4.27 -8.33
C TRP A 272 -19.79 5.41 -7.67
N ALA A 273 -19.17 6.30 -8.45
CA ALA A 273 -18.31 7.36 -7.89
C ALA A 273 -19.08 8.23 -6.89
N ASP A 274 -20.20 8.81 -7.31
CA ASP A 274 -20.99 9.72 -6.48
C ASP A 274 -21.63 8.99 -5.29
N LYS A 275 -22.11 7.77 -5.54
CA LYS A 275 -22.71 6.91 -4.51
C LYS A 275 -21.75 6.57 -3.38
N TYR A 276 -20.55 6.06 -3.71
CA TYR A 276 -19.60 5.57 -2.72
C TYR A 276 -18.69 6.67 -2.16
N MET A 277 -18.46 7.77 -2.89
CA MET A 277 -17.85 8.97 -2.32
C MET A 277 -18.75 9.57 -1.22
N GLY A 278 -20.06 9.61 -1.48
CA GLY A 278 -21.05 10.10 -0.52
C GLY A 278 -20.71 11.50 0.01
N ASN A 279 -20.74 11.65 1.34
CA ASN A 279 -20.35 12.88 2.03
C ASN A 279 -18.87 12.92 2.45
N GLY A 280 -18.08 11.91 2.09
CA GLY A 280 -16.66 11.82 2.43
C GLY A 280 -16.35 11.33 3.85
N ILE A 281 -17.32 10.90 4.66
CA ILE A 281 -17.04 10.30 5.99
C ILE A 281 -16.38 8.93 5.86
N ALA A 282 -16.88 8.10 4.95
CA ALA A 282 -16.33 6.78 4.64
C ALA A 282 -16.44 6.53 3.13
N PRO A 283 -15.59 7.18 2.30
CA PRO A 283 -15.68 7.12 0.84
C PRO A 283 -15.12 5.79 0.32
N VAL A 284 -15.72 4.69 0.75
CA VAL A 284 -15.26 3.31 0.52
C VAL A 284 -16.38 2.50 -0.10
N GLY A 285 -16.01 1.69 -1.09
CA GLY A 285 -16.96 0.84 -1.79
C GLY A 285 -16.32 -0.44 -2.34
N PRO A 286 -17.13 -1.27 -3.01
CA PRO A 286 -16.63 -2.45 -3.70
C PRO A 286 -15.69 -2.10 -4.87
N GLU A 287 -14.89 -3.08 -5.28
CA GLU A 287 -14.13 -3.06 -6.54
C GLU A 287 -15.05 -2.73 -7.73
N LEU A 288 -14.52 -1.97 -8.71
CA LEU A 288 -15.23 -1.69 -9.95
C LEU A 288 -15.26 -2.94 -10.86
N PRO A 289 -16.38 -3.24 -11.53
CA PRO A 289 -16.44 -4.37 -12.46
C PRO A 289 -15.46 -4.22 -13.63
N ARG A 290 -14.79 -5.32 -13.98
CA ARG A 290 -13.73 -5.37 -15.03
C ARG A 290 -14.18 -4.99 -16.45
N ASN A 291 -15.47 -4.96 -16.69
CA ASN A 291 -16.03 -4.60 -18.00
C ASN A 291 -16.46 -3.13 -18.06
N PHE A 292 -16.18 -2.35 -17.01
CA PHE A 292 -16.44 -0.92 -17.03
C PHE A 292 -15.47 -0.22 -17.97
N LYS A 293 -15.95 0.89 -18.53
CA LYS A 293 -15.12 1.74 -19.38
C LYS A 293 -14.28 2.65 -18.51
N ASP A 294 -13.05 2.89 -18.93
CA ASP A 294 -12.21 3.94 -18.38
C ASP A 294 -12.62 5.31 -18.92
N GLY A 295 -12.61 6.31 -18.05
CA GLY A 295 -12.70 7.70 -18.43
C GLY A 295 -11.45 8.20 -19.14
N ASP A 296 -11.51 9.41 -19.66
CA ASP A 296 -10.36 10.09 -20.28
C ASP A 296 -9.73 11.15 -19.36
N GLY A 297 -10.00 11.07 -18.04
CA GLY A 297 -9.54 12.02 -17.03
C GLY A 297 -10.41 13.28 -16.88
N SER A 298 -11.35 13.54 -17.78
CA SER A 298 -12.20 14.75 -17.74
C SER A 298 -13.15 14.82 -16.54
N LEU A 299 -13.39 13.69 -15.87
CA LEU A 299 -14.20 13.57 -14.65
C LEU A 299 -13.34 13.22 -13.42
N GLY A 300 -12.02 13.38 -13.54
CA GLY A 300 -11.04 13.10 -12.51
C GLY A 300 -10.71 11.60 -12.33
N ILE A 301 -9.89 11.33 -11.33
CA ILE A 301 -9.40 10.00 -10.96
C ILE A 301 -9.64 9.69 -9.47
N LEU A 302 -10.07 8.46 -9.18
CA LEU A 302 -10.26 7.94 -7.83
C LEU A 302 -8.92 7.74 -7.11
N GLU A 303 -8.94 7.68 -5.77
CA GLU A 303 -7.74 7.59 -4.94
C GLU A 303 -7.02 6.22 -5.00
N GLY A 304 -7.74 5.10 -5.14
CA GLY A 304 -7.11 3.77 -5.28
C GLY A 304 -7.79 2.66 -4.46
N HIS A 305 -7.02 1.67 -4.03
CA HIS A 305 -7.50 0.55 -3.21
C HIS A 305 -7.43 0.85 -1.71
N MET A 306 -8.44 0.39 -0.97
CA MET A 306 -8.38 0.20 0.49
C MET A 306 -7.64 -1.07 0.83
N SER A 307 -7.11 -1.18 2.05
CA SER A 307 -6.49 -2.42 2.54
C SER A 307 -7.48 -3.57 2.77
N GLY A 308 -8.77 -3.27 2.89
CA GLY A 308 -9.79 -4.28 3.11
C GLY A 308 -9.97 -5.20 1.89
N ILE A 309 -9.47 -6.43 2.00
CA ILE A 309 -9.64 -7.50 1.03
C ILE A 309 -10.76 -8.41 1.54
N LYS A 310 -11.76 -8.69 0.69
CA LYS A 310 -12.87 -9.57 1.02
C LYS A 310 -12.44 -11.03 0.97
N TYR A 311 -13.27 -11.89 1.54
CA TYR A 311 -13.07 -13.34 1.55
C TYR A 311 -12.89 -14.00 0.16
N ASP A 312 -13.32 -13.33 -0.91
CA ASP A 312 -13.21 -13.77 -2.31
C ASP A 312 -12.00 -13.16 -3.05
N GLY A 313 -11.14 -12.45 -2.32
CA GLY A 313 -9.96 -11.78 -2.87
C GLY A 313 -10.23 -10.42 -3.50
N THR A 314 -11.49 -10.03 -3.70
CA THR A 314 -11.82 -8.68 -4.20
C THR A 314 -11.39 -7.62 -3.20
N GLN A 315 -10.83 -6.53 -3.69
CA GLN A 315 -10.27 -5.49 -2.83
C GLN A 315 -11.15 -4.24 -2.87
N MET A 316 -11.52 -3.71 -1.70
CA MET A 316 -12.35 -2.52 -1.63
C MET A 316 -11.62 -1.30 -2.20
N TYR A 317 -12.38 -0.37 -2.75
CA TYR A 317 -11.88 0.86 -3.36
C TYR A 317 -12.15 2.05 -2.47
N ARG A 318 -11.26 3.04 -2.56
CA ARG A 318 -11.42 4.37 -1.99
C ARG A 318 -11.91 5.31 -3.09
N TYR A 319 -13.19 5.68 -3.03
CA TYR A 319 -13.87 6.53 -4.00
C TYR A 319 -13.67 8.03 -3.72
N TRP A 320 -12.71 8.39 -2.88
CA TRP A 320 -12.43 9.78 -2.57
C TRP A 320 -11.77 10.48 -3.77
N MET A 321 -12.26 11.67 -4.09
CA MET A 321 -11.70 12.54 -5.12
C MET A 321 -10.94 13.68 -4.46
N ARG A 322 -9.61 13.61 -4.47
CA ARG A 322 -8.71 14.62 -3.87
C ARG A 322 -7.90 15.35 -4.93
N ASP A 323 -7.57 16.62 -4.68
CA ASP A 323 -6.88 17.48 -5.66
C ASP A 323 -5.43 17.05 -5.91
N ASP A 324 -4.70 16.74 -4.83
CA ASP A 324 -3.31 16.26 -4.91
C ASP A 324 -3.19 15.05 -5.84
N VAL A 325 -4.12 14.11 -5.71
CA VAL A 325 -4.22 12.93 -6.55
C VAL A 325 -4.38 13.29 -8.04
N GLN A 326 -5.11 14.35 -8.39
CA GLN A 326 -5.31 14.75 -9.78
C GLN A 326 -4.03 15.32 -10.39
N GLY A 327 -3.38 16.26 -9.69
CA GLY A 327 -2.15 16.91 -10.15
C GLY A 327 -1.00 15.91 -10.29
N GLU A 328 -0.83 15.03 -9.30
CA GLU A 328 0.16 13.95 -9.28
C GLU A 328 -0.08 12.94 -10.41
N ALA A 329 -1.32 12.46 -10.59
CA ALA A 329 -1.65 11.53 -11.67
C ALA A 329 -1.42 12.16 -13.05
N SER A 330 -1.67 13.46 -13.21
CA SER A 330 -1.37 14.15 -14.47
C SER A 330 0.13 14.07 -14.81
N PHE A 331 1.03 14.17 -13.82
CA PHE A 331 2.46 14.02 -14.05
C PHE A 331 2.82 12.62 -14.51
N ALA A 332 2.28 11.58 -13.87
CA ALA A 332 2.52 10.20 -14.28
C ALA A 332 2.06 9.93 -15.73
N PHE A 333 0.88 10.43 -16.10
CA PHE A 333 0.37 10.31 -17.47
C PHE A 333 1.17 11.14 -18.48
N ALA A 334 1.59 12.36 -18.14
CA ALA A 334 2.42 13.17 -19.02
C ALA A 334 3.80 12.52 -19.24
N ALA A 335 4.44 12.04 -18.17
CA ALA A 335 5.70 11.31 -18.22
C ALA A 335 5.59 10.05 -19.10
N ALA A 336 4.59 9.21 -18.87
CA ALA A 336 4.37 8.02 -19.69
C ALA A 336 4.00 8.37 -21.15
N GLY A 337 3.21 9.42 -21.37
CA GLY A 337 2.84 9.91 -22.69
C GLY A 337 4.06 10.36 -23.50
N THR A 338 4.98 11.08 -22.87
CA THR A 338 6.25 11.51 -23.47
C THR A 338 7.16 10.30 -23.75
N LEU A 339 7.39 9.45 -22.75
CA LEU A 339 8.30 8.30 -22.87
C LEU A 339 7.86 7.28 -23.91
N LEU A 340 6.54 7.05 -24.02
CA LEU A 340 5.95 6.00 -24.84
C LEU A 340 5.37 6.52 -26.17
N ASP A 341 5.53 7.82 -26.45
CA ASP A 341 4.92 8.51 -27.60
C ASP A 341 3.41 8.22 -27.71
N ASN A 342 2.69 8.36 -26.58
CA ASN A 342 1.27 8.05 -26.46
C ASN A 342 0.43 9.29 -26.17
N SER A 343 -0.12 9.87 -27.24
CA SER A 343 -0.98 11.06 -27.17
C SER A 343 -2.26 10.88 -26.35
N GLN A 344 -2.75 9.65 -26.12
CA GLN A 344 -3.89 9.42 -25.23
C GLN A 344 -3.53 9.67 -23.77
N TYR A 345 -2.32 9.30 -23.35
CA TYR A 345 -1.84 9.58 -21.99
C TYR A 345 -1.63 11.08 -21.79
N THR A 346 -1.04 11.76 -22.78
CA THR A 346 -0.93 13.23 -22.78
C THR A 346 -2.30 13.91 -22.69
N LYS A 347 -3.32 13.38 -23.39
CA LYS A 347 -4.70 13.89 -23.31
C LYS A 347 -5.28 13.69 -21.90
N VAL A 348 -5.10 12.52 -21.29
CA VAL A 348 -5.55 12.23 -19.92
C VAL A 348 -4.89 13.19 -18.94
N ALA A 349 -3.57 13.42 -19.06
CA ALA A 349 -2.85 14.38 -18.23
C ALA A 349 -3.45 15.80 -18.31
N ALA A 350 -3.68 16.30 -19.53
CA ALA A 350 -4.31 17.59 -19.75
C ALA A 350 -5.72 17.69 -19.14
N ASN A 351 -6.53 16.64 -19.32
CA ASN A 351 -7.88 16.57 -18.76
C ASN A 351 -7.88 16.55 -17.23
N LEU A 352 -6.93 15.86 -16.59
CA LEU A 352 -6.79 15.84 -15.13
C LEU A 352 -6.39 17.22 -14.58
N LEU A 353 -5.54 17.97 -15.28
CA LEU A 353 -5.23 19.36 -14.90
C LEU A 353 -6.44 20.27 -15.05
N ASP A 354 -7.20 20.12 -16.14
CA ASP A 354 -8.47 20.85 -16.32
C ASP A 354 -9.45 20.54 -15.21
N TYR A 355 -9.60 19.26 -14.84
CA TYR A 355 -10.45 18.83 -13.74
C TYR A 355 -9.99 19.42 -12.41
N SER A 356 -8.69 19.33 -12.07
CA SER A 356 -8.11 19.87 -10.84
C SER A 356 -8.42 21.37 -10.67
N PHE A 357 -8.01 22.19 -11.63
CA PHE A 357 -8.19 23.64 -11.53
C PHE A 357 -9.64 24.10 -11.69
N THR A 358 -10.52 23.30 -12.31
CA THR A 358 -11.96 23.63 -12.39
C THR A 358 -12.68 23.25 -11.10
N GLU A 359 -12.40 22.06 -10.56
CA GLU A 359 -13.14 21.49 -9.44
C GLU A 359 -12.67 22.02 -8.09
N TYR A 360 -11.35 22.14 -7.89
CA TYR A 360 -10.78 22.43 -6.57
C TYR A 360 -10.38 23.90 -6.37
N ARG A 361 -10.31 24.67 -7.45
CA ARG A 361 -10.09 26.13 -7.43
C ARG A 361 -11.37 26.92 -7.72
N ASP A 362 -12.52 26.41 -7.31
CA ASP A 362 -13.83 27.01 -7.57
C ASP A 362 -14.17 28.23 -6.68
N SER A 363 -15.30 28.89 -6.96
CA SER A 363 -15.95 29.90 -6.10
C SER A 363 -14.98 30.90 -5.43
N VAL A 364 -14.88 30.87 -4.10
CA VAL A 364 -14.06 31.80 -3.31
C VAL A 364 -12.56 31.57 -3.47
N ARG A 365 -12.12 30.44 -4.05
CA ARG A 365 -10.72 30.21 -4.43
C ARG A 365 -10.38 30.83 -5.79
N ASN A 366 -11.39 31.20 -6.58
CA ASN A 366 -11.26 31.91 -7.85
C ASN A 366 -11.60 33.42 -7.76
N ASP A 367 -11.98 33.92 -6.59
CA ASP A 367 -12.27 35.35 -6.38
C ASP A 367 -11.00 36.09 -5.92
N PRO A 368 -10.44 37.02 -6.72
CA PRO A 368 -9.23 37.79 -6.34
C PRO A 368 -9.35 38.58 -5.03
N LYS A 369 -10.58 38.85 -4.56
CA LYS A 369 -10.85 39.56 -3.30
C LYS A 369 -10.87 38.64 -2.08
N SER A 370 -10.92 37.33 -2.30
CA SER A 370 -11.02 36.34 -1.23
C SER A 370 -9.64 36.06 -0.61
N PRO A 371 -9.56 35.88 0.72
CA PRO A 371 -8.35 35.40 1.38
C PRO A 371 -7.97 33.96 0.97
N SER A 372 -8.86 33.23 0.31
CA SER A 372 -8.62 31.87 -0.22
C SER A 372 -8.25 31.83 -1.70
N TYR A 373 -8.22 32.99 -2.40
CA TYR A 373 -7.78 33.09 -3.79
C TYR A 373 -6.47 32.34 -4.08
N GLY A 374 -6.49 31.52 -5.12
CA GLY A 374 -5.37 30.69 -5.56
C GLY A 374 -5.31 29.31 -4.91
N LEU A 375 -5.78 29.13 -3.66
CA LEU A 375 -5.69 27.84 -2.96
C LEU A 375 -6.50 26.74 -3.64
N LEU A 376 -6.05 25.50 -3.52
CA LEU A 376 -6.74 24.31 -4.01
C LEU A 376 -7.42 23.60 -2.84
N GLY A 377 -8.72 23.34 -2.92
CA GLY A 377 -9.45 22.59 -1.90
C GLY A 377 -8.96 21.15 -1.82
N TRP A 378 -8.86 20.59 -0.61
CA TRP A 378 -8.28 19.26 -0.40
C TRP A 378 -9.01 18.13 -1.15
N ALA A 379 -10.32 18.04 -0.97
CA ALA A 379 -11.14 16.97 -1.55
C ALA A 379 -12.50 17.51 -1.99
N TYR A 380 -13.16 16.80 -2.91
CA TYR A 380 -14.46 17.20 -3.48
C TYR A 380 -15.50 17.44 -2.38
N THR A 381 -15.47 16.61 -1.34
CA THR A 381 -16.35 16.69 -0.16
C THR A 381 -15.88 17.67 0.92
N HIS A 382 -14.65 18.17 0.83
CA HIS A 382 -13.98 18.97 1.87
C HIS A 382 -13.18 20.16 1.28
N LYS A 383 -13.71 20.83 0.25
CA LYS A 383 -13.02 21.92 -0.48
C LYS A 383 -12.63 23.14 0.36
N GLY A 384 -13.18 23.26 1.57
CA GLY A 384 -12.84 24.30 2.55
C GLY A 384 -11.66 23.94 3.45
N THR A 385 -10.95 22.84 3.21
CA THR A 385 -9.72 22.46 3.93
C THR A 385 -8.53 22.62 3.01
N TYR A 386 -7.47 23.28 3.48
CA TYR A 386 -6.28 23.60 2.69
C TYR A 386 -5.01 23.06 3.33
N TYR A 387 -4.70 21.79 3.06
CA TYR A 387 -3.38 21.22 3.38
C TYR A 387 -2.35 21.82 2.45
N GLY A 388 -1.30 22.40 3.04
CA GLY A 388 -0.23 23.02 2.27
C GLY A 388 0.53 21.96 1.45
N ASP A 389 0.83 20.82 2.07
CA ASP A 389 1.51 19.70 1.42
C ASP A 389 0.75 19.18 0.19
N ASP A 390 -0.57 18.95 0.32
CA ASP A 390 -1.41 18.47 -0.77
C ASP A 390 -1.48 19.47 -1.93
N ASN A 391 -1.58 20.77 -1.62
CA ASN A 391 -1.49 21.81 -2.64
C ASN A 391 -0.12 21.77 -3.34
N ALA A 392 0.98 21.65 -2.59
CA ALA A 392 2.32 21.57 -3.16
C ALA A 392 2.47 20.35 -4.09
N ARG A 393 1.97 19.17 -3.70
CA ARG A 393 2.00 17.96 -4.53
C ARG A 393 1.19 18.10 -5.81
N SER A 394 -0.02 18.66 -5.72
CA SER A 394 -0.85 19.00 -6.88
C SER A 394 -0.12 19.96 -7.84
N LEU A 395 0.47 21.02 -7.30
CA LEU A 395 1.16 22.07 -8.07
C LEU A 395 2.46 21.57 -8.70
N LEU A 396 3.28 20.79 -7.99
CA LEU A 396 4.51 20.19 -8.54
C LEU A 396 4.20 19.20 -9.65
N GLY A 397 3.17 18.36 -9.48
CA GLY A 397 2.68 17.49 -10.54
C GLY A 397 2.20 18.30 -11.76
N SER A 398 1.50 19.40 -11.52
CA SER A 398 1.02 20.31 -12.58
C SER A 398 2.15 21.02 -13.32
N ILE A 399 3.20 21.45 -12.62
CA ILE A 399 4.39 22.06 -13.22
C ILE A 399 5.07 21.05 -14.15
N ALA A 400 5.35 19.84 -13.66
CA ALA A 400 6.03 18.81 -14.43
C ALA A 400 5.19 18.37 -15.64
N SER A 401 3.90 18.12 -15.43
CA SER A 401 2.95 17.73 -16.47
C SER A 401 2.84 18.78 -17.57
N SER A 402 2.59 20.04 -17.21
CA SER A 402 2.48 21.13 -18.20
C SER A 402 3.80 21.43 -18.93
N ALA A 403 4.95 21.23 -18.29
CA ALA A 403 6.26 21.32 -18.93
C ALA A 403 6.48 20.22 -19.97
N LEU A 404 6.25 18.95 -19.60
CA LEU A 404 6.39 17.80 -20.50
C LEU A 404 5.46 17.88 -21.72
N MET A 405 4.25 18.40 -21.52
CA MET A 405 3.30 18.63 -22.61
C MET A 405 3.58 19.90 -23.44
N ASN A 406 4.54 20.73 -23.01
CA ASN A 406 4.81 22.06 -23.55
C ASN A 406 3.52 22.89 -23.71
N ASN A 407 2.68 22.91 -22.66
CA ASN A 407 1.37 23.53 -22.69
C ASN A 407 1.24 24.58 -21.57
N PRO A 408 1.22 25.89 -21.89
CA PRO A 408 1.20 26.96 -20.89
C PRO A 408 -0.19 27.29 -20.33
N LYS A 409 -1.23 26.53 -20.71
CA LYS A 409 -2.63 26.82 -20.37
C LYS A 409 -2.90 27.07 -18.88
N TRP A 410 -2.17 26.38 -18.00
CA TRP A 410 -2.41 26.40 -16.54
C TRP A 410 -1.40 27.24 -15.77
N ASP A 411 -0.46 27.92 -16.45
CA ASP A 411 0.68 28.57 -15.81
C ASP A 411 0.25 29.64 -14.82
N LYS A 412 -0.79 30.41 -15.19
CA LYS A 412 -1.37 31.39 -14.29
C LYS A 412 -1.95 30.74 -13.03
N GLN A 413 -2.75 29.69 -13.18
CA GLN A 413 -3.39 29.00 -12.05
C GLN A 413 -2.36 28.32 -11.14
N ILE A 414 -1.30 27.74 -11.72
CA ILE A 414 -0.17 27.17 -10.98
C ILE A 414 0.48 28.26 -10.13
N VAL A 415 0.84 29.40 -10.72
CA VAL A 415 1.50 30.47 -9.97
C VAL A 415 0.58 31.08 -8.91
N GLU A 416 -0.70 31.28 -9.22
CA GLU A 416 -1.70 31.73 -8.24
C GLU A 416 -1.84 30.74 -7.07
N GLY A 417 -1.74 29.43 -7.33
CA GLY A 417 -1.72 28.40 -6.30
C GLY A 417 -0.50 28.47 -5.38
N ILE A 418 0.69 28.65 -5.96
CA ILE A 418 1.92 28.82 -5.18
C ILE A 418 1.85 30.09 -4.33
N VAL A 419 1.43 31.21 -4.94
CA VAL A 419 1.32 32.51 -4.26
C VAL A 419 0.21 32.51 -3.20
N GLY A 420 -0.89 31.77 -3.42
CA GLY A 420 -1.95 31.55 -2.44
C GLY A 420 -1.46 30.82 -1.18
N ASN A 421 -0.62 29.80 -1.35
CA ASN A 421 0.01 29.11 -0.23
C ASN A 421 1.09 29.99 0.44
N PHE A 422 1.89 30.71 -0.35
CA PHE A 422 2.92 31.61 0.18
C PHE A 422 2.35 32.75 1.02
N ARG A 423 1.26 33.39 0.57
CA ARG A 423 0.61 34.47 1.32
C ARG A 423 -0.06 33.98 2.60
N THR A 424 -0.23 32.67 2.78
CA THR A 424 -0.72 32.06 4.02
C THR A 424 0.39 31.41 4.85
N THR A 425 1.66 31.59 4.46
CA THR A 425 2.84 31.15 5.20
C THR A 425 3.34 32.27 6.11
N GLY A 426 3.70 31.97 7.36
CA GLY A 426 4.15 32.94 8.36
C GLY A 426 5.56 33.50 8.14
N LEU A 427 5.95 34.48 8.96
CA LEU A 427 7.22 35.22 8.88
C LEU A 427 8.45 34.31 9.05
N ASN A 428 8.30 33.22 9.79
CA ASN A 428 9.35 32.23 10.00
C ASN A 428 9.41 31.17 8.89
N GLY A 429 8.57 31.27 7.85
CA GLY A 429 8.54 30.31 6.75
C GLY A 429 7.61 29.11 6.95
N PHE A 430 6.92 29.01 8.08
CA PHE A 430 6.00 27.91 8.38
C PHE A 430 4.55 28.26 8.07
N ARG A 431 3.80 27.32 7.50
CA ARG A 431 2.36 27.47 7.22
C ARG A 431 1.48 26.71 8.21
N GLY A 432 2.00 25.63 8.79
CA GLY A 432 1.24 24.70 9.64
C GLY A 432 0.56 23.60 8.84
N GLN A 433 -0.17 22.72 9.54
CA GLN A 433 -0.77 21.51 8.96
C GLN A 433 -1.80 21.81 7.86
N ASN A 434 -2.88 22.49 8.24
CA ASN A 434 -3.94 22.92 7.34
C ASN A 434 -4.51 24.27 7.76
N ILE A 435 -5.21 24.89 6.81
CA ILE A 435 -6.02 26.08 7.05
C ILE A 435 -7.46 25.75 6.68
N LEU A 436 -8.39 26.11 7.55
CA LEU A 436 -9.82 25.96 7.29
C LEU A 436 -10.39 27.25 6.71
N GLU A 437 -11.25 27.12 5.71
CA GLU A 437 -11.95 28.22 5.04
C GLU A 437 -12.66 29.18 6.03
N PRO A 438 -13.45 28.72 7.03
CA PRO A 438 -14.09 29.64 7.96
C PRO A 438 -13.08 30.53 8.72
N ASP A 439 -11.94 29.97 9.11
CA ASP A 439 -10.89 30.72 9.81
C ASP A 439 -10.16 31.69 8.89
N LEU A 440 -9.92 31.27 7.64
CA LEU A 440 -9.25 32.10 6.64
C LEU A 440 -10.11 33.28 6.21
N GLN A 441 -11.42 33.07 6.01
CA GLN A 441 -12.37 34.13 5.71
C GLN A 441 -12.52 35.11 6.87
N LYS A 442 -12.54 34.61 8.11
CA LYS A 442 -12.68 35.45 9.31
C LYS A 442 -11.43 36.30 9.60
N ARG A 443 -10.23 35.72 9.49
CA ARG A 443 -8.98 36.37 9.87
C ARG A 443 -8.32 37.14 8.72
N GLY A 444 -8.60 36.76 7.48
CA GLY A 444 -7.90 37.22 6.29
C GLY A 444 -6.49 36.62 6.19
N TRP A 445 -5.96 36.55 4.96
CA TRP A 445 -4.66 35.93 4.68
C TRP A 445 -3.49 36.63 5.38
N LYS A 446 -3.56 37.96 5.54
CA LYS A 446 -2.52 38.77 6.20
C LYS A 446 -2.27 38.36 7.65
N SER A 447 -3.29 37.85 8.35
CA SER A 447 -3.13 37.35 9.72
C SER A 447 -2.15 36.17 9.77
N TYR A 448 -2.19 35.30 8.76
CA TYR A 448 -1.26 34.17 8.63
C TYR A 448 0.09 34.64 8.10
N TYR A 449 0.10 35.51 7.09
CA TYR A 449 1.34 36.05 6.50
C TYR A 449 2.27 36.74 7.51
N ASN A 450 1.67 37.40 8.50
CA ASN A 450 2.38 38.13 9.55
C ASN A 450 2.55 37.33 10.85
N ALA A 451 2.07 36.08 10.91
CA ALA A 451 2.24 35.24 12.08
C ALA A 451 3.70 34.79 12.25
N ASP A 452 4.14 34.64 13.48
CA ASP A 452 5.45 34.12 13.89
C ASP A 452 5.41 32.61 14.16
N LEU A 453 4.53 31.88 13.44
CA LEU A 453 4.37 30.43 13.56
C LEU A 453 5.69 29.69 13.40
N VAL A 454 5.95 28.70 14.25
CA VAL A 454 7.02 27.70 14.09
C VAL A 454 6.37 26.33 14.15
N ASN A 455 6.61 25.50 13.14
CA ASN A 455 6.07 24.16 13.04
C ASN A 455 7.16 23.23 12.51
N LEU A 456 7.99 22.67 13.41
CA LEU A 456 9.09 21.78 13.06
C LEU A 456 8.57 20.38 12.70
N HIS A 457 7.76 20.30 11.65
CA HIS A 457 7.12 19.09 11.13
C HIS A 457 7.24 19.08 9.61
N ALA A 458 8.28 18.42 9.09
CA ALA A 458 8.63 18.46 7.66
C ALA A 458 7.47 18.01 6.76
N HIS A 459 6.62 17.08 7.22
CA HIS A 459 5.43 16.58 6.56
C HIS A 459 4.55 17.68 5.96
N PHE A 460 4.35 18.77 6.70
CA PHE A 460 3.41 19.81 6.32
C PHE A 460 4.07 21.00 5.61
N GLU A 461 5.39 21.11 5.67
CA GLU A 461 6.13 22.33 5.32
C GLU A 461 7.02 22.14 4.09
N ALA A 462 7.72 21.01 4.02
CA ALA A 462 8.88 20.84 3.14
C ALA A 462 8.56 21.05 1.64
N TRP A 463 7.45 20.51 1.17
CA TRP A 463 7.11 20.55 -0.26
C TRP A 463 6.55 21.91 -0.69
N ASN A 464 5.95 22.69 0.21
CA ASN A 464 5.64 24.09 -0.07
C ASN A 464 6.93 24.90 -0.30
N TRP A 465 7.97 24.65 0.49
CA TRP A 465 9.26 25.32 0.28
C TRP A 465 9.84 25.00 -1.10
N ALA A 466 9.69 23.76 -1.58
CA ALA A 466 10.09 23.42 -2.94
C ALA A 466 9.35 24.28 -3.99
N CYS A 467 8.02 24.42 -3.89
CA CYS A 467 7.24 25.31 -4.75
C CYS A 467 7.75 26.76 -4.72
N TYR A 468 8.08 27.28 -3.53
CA TYR A 468 8.58 28.65 -3.37
C TYR A 468 9.97 28.84 -3.97
N LEU A 469 10.85 27.85 -3.83
CA LEU A 469 12.20 27.88 -4.40
C LEU A 469 12.15 27.83 -5.93
N TRP A 470 11.26 27.01 -6.52
CA TRP A 470 11.04 27.01 -7.95
C TRP A 470 10.51 28.36 -8.43
N LEU A 471 9.48 28.92 -7.78
CA LEU A 471 8.95 30.23 -8.16
C LEU A 471 9.97 31.37 -7.96
N TYR A 472 10.84 31.27 -6.96
CA TYR A 472 11.97 32.19 -6.78
C TYR A 472 12.94 32.12 -7.97
N ASN A 473 13.27 30.92 -8.47
CA ASN A 473 14.11 30.77 -9.65
C ASN A 473 13.52 31.45 -10.90
N GLN A 474 12.19 31.52 -10.98
CA GLN A 474 11.48 32.16 -12.09
C GLN A 474 11.37 33.68 -11.99
N THR A 475 11.45 34.26 -10.78
CA THR A 475 11.07 35.66 -10.53
C THR A 475 12.09 36.50 -9.78
N HIS A 476 12.99 35.86 -9.03
CA HIS A 476 13.87 36.48 -8.04
C HIS A 476 13.14 37.34 -7.00
N TYR A 477 11.85 37.08 -6.74
CA TYR A 477 11.10 37.77 -5.69
C TYR A 477 11.62 37.34 -4.31
N GLN A 478 12.51 38.16 -3.75
CA GLN A 478 13.31 37.85 -2.55
C GLN A 478 12.52 37.30 -1.35
N PRO A 479 11.29 37.78 -1.04
CA PRO A 479 10.54 37.24 0.09
C PRO A 479 10.27 35.74 0.03
N LEU A 480 10.22 35.12 -1.15
CA LEU A 480 10.11 33.66 -1.30
C LEU A 480 11.33 32.96 -0.68
N LEU A 481 12.53 33.35 -1.11
CA LEU A 481 13.79 32.74 -0.65
C LEU A 481 14.03 33.01 0.84
N GLU A 482 13.82 34.24 1.32
CA GLU A 482 14.11 34.61 2.71
C GLU A 482 13.26 33.83 3.72
N ARG A 483 11.96 33.66 3.44
CA ARG A 483 11.08 32.86 4.31
C ARG A 483 11.45 31.38 4.29
N VAL A 484 11.77 30.82 3.11
CA VAL A 484 12.21 29.43 3.00
C VAL A 484 13.51 29.21 3.76
N LYS A 485 14.53 30.05 3.56
CA LYS A 485 15.81 29.95 4.26
C LYS A 485 15.62 29.98 5.77
N ARG A 486 14.77 30.89 6.27
CA ARG A 486 14.46 30.99 7.70
C ARG A 486 13.79 29.72 8.23
N GLY A 487 12.78 29.21 7.53
CA GLY A 487 12.08 27.98 7.93
C GLY A 487 12.98 26.76 7.93
N ILE A 488 13.78 26.58 6.87
CA ILE A 488 14.76 25.49 6.75
C ILE A 488 15.82 25.58 7.84
N THR A 489 16.37 26.78 8.12
CA THR A 489 17.37 26.97 9.19
C THR A 489 16.83 26.46 10.53
N MET A 490 15.64 26.92 10.92
CA MET A 490 15.00 26.50 12.17
C MET A 490 14.67 25.00 12.19
N MET A 491 14.27 24.43 11.04
CA MET A 491 14.04 22.99 10.90
C MET A 491 15.34 22.20 11.11
N MET A 492 16.43 22.57 10.45
CA MET A 492 17.71 21.87 10.56
C MET A 492 18.33 22.01 11.96
N GLU A 493 18.24 23.17 12.60
CA GLU A 493 18.68 23.39 13.98
C GLU A 493 17.87 22.58 15.01
N GLY A 494 16.61 22.25 14.70
CA GLY A 494 15.74 21.47 15.56
C GLY A 494 15.89 19.95 15.44
N TYR A 495 16.69 19.44 14.49
CA TYR A 495 16.81 18.01 14.24
C TYR A 495 17.72 17.29 15.25
N PRO A 496 17.39 16.03 15.66
CA PRO A 496 16.08 15.40 15.55
C PRO A 496 15.13 15.74 16.72
N GLU A 497 15.63 16.27 17.84
CA GLU A 497 14.92 16.28 19.13
C GLU A 497 13.69 17.18 19.16
N GLN A 498 13.62 18.21 18.31
CA GLN A 498 12.50 19.14 18.28
C GLN A 498 11.49 18.82 17.17
N TRP A 499 11.82 17.89 16.28
CA TRP A 499 10.94 17.52 15.16
C TRP A 499 9.70 16.79 15.65
N SER A 500 8.53 17.28 15.24
CA SER A 500 7.31 16.49 15.24
C SER A 500 7.29 15.56 14.04
N TRP A 501 6.65 14.39 14.19
CA TRP A 501 6.52 13.41 13.12
C TRP A 501 5.14 12.76 13.12
N THR A 502 4.65 12.34 11.94
CA THR A 502 3.29 11.78 11.81
C THR A 502 3.25 10.28 12.12
N ASN A 503 3.71 9.44 11.18
CA ASN A 503 3.71 7.98 11.30
C ASN A 503 5.11 7.40 11.56
N GLY A 504 6.16 8.10 11.17
CA GLY A 504 7.55 7.76 11.46
C GLY A 504 8.43 8.99 11.30
N ILE A 505 9.63 9.01 11.88
CA ILE A 505 10.60 10.09 11.62
C ILE A 505 11.23 9.94 10.24
N GLN A 506 11.24 8.72 9.68
CA GLN A 506 11.84 8.45 8.38
C GLN A 506 11.13 9.19 7.23
N GLN A 507 9.80 9.29 7.25
CA GLN A 507 9.03 10.10 6.29
C GLN A 507 9.38 11.60 6.37
N GLU A 508 9.69 12.11 7.57
CA GLU A 508 10.06 13.52 7.74
C GLU A 508 11.41 13.80 7.08
N ARG A 509 12.39 12.90 7.28
CA ARG A 509 13.70 12.94 6.62
C ARG A 509 13.54 12.89 5.10
N ALA A 510 12.70 11.97 4.59
CA ALA A 510 12.45 11.82 3.16
C ALA A 510 11.89 13.10 2.52
N ARG A 511 10.91 13.74 3.18
CA ARG A 511 10.28 14.97 2.67
C ARG A 511 11.22 16.17 2.67
N MET A 512 12.14 16.24 3.62
CA MET A 512 13.05 17.37 3.77
C MET A 512 14.12 17.44 2.66
N ILE A 513 14.45 16.33 2.00
CA ILE A 513 15.53 16.28 1.00
C ILE A 513 15.20 17.13 -0.25
N LEU A 514 13.96 17.09 -0.76
CA LEU A 514 13.56 17.84 -1.96
C LEU A 514 13.84 19.35 -1.84
N PRO A 515 13.32 20.07 -0.82
CA PRO A 515 13.61 21.50 -0.69
C PRO A 515 15.08 21.80 -0.37
N LEU A 516 15.82 20.91 0.31
CA LEU A 516 17.28 21.10 0.51
C LEU A 516 18.05 21.02 -0.81
N ALA A 517 17.72 20.05 -1.67
CA ALA A 517 18.33 19.91 -2.98
C ALA A 517 18.06 21.14 -3.85
N TRP A 518 16.85 21.68 -3.80
CA TRP A 518 16.47 22.88 -4.56
C TRP A 518 17.04 24.15 -3.95
N LEU A 519 17.15 24.24 -2.63
CA LEU A 519 17.79 25.38 -1.94
C LEU A 519 19.26 25.49 -2.35
N TYR A 520 19.99 24.37 -2.36
CA TYR A 520 21.38 24.34 -2.81
C TYR A 520 21.53 24.81 -4.27
N ARG A 521 20.59 24.45 -5.15
CA ARG A 521 20.60 24.92 -6.55
C ARG A 521 20.40 26.43 -6.69
N VAL A 522 19.45 27.01 -5.95
CA VAL A 522 19.13 28.45 -6.09
C VAL A 522 20.04 29.36 -5.26
N ALA A 523 20.63 28.85 -4.20
CA ALA A 523 21.47 29.60 -3.28
C ALA A 523 22.66 28.72 -2.82
N PRO A 524 23.64 28.43 -3.68
CA PRO A 524 24.73 27.50 -3.33
C PRO A 524 25.67 28.10 -2.28
N THR A 525 25.62 27.56 -1.06
CA THR A 525 26.55 27.84 0.04
C THR A 525 27.06 26.52 0.61
N GLU A 526 28.21 26.55 1.31
CA GLU A 526 28.72 25.37 2.03
C GLU A 526 27.68 24.85 3.04
N GLU A 527 27.03 25.74 3.79
CA GLU A 527 25.99 25.38 4.76
C GLU A 527 24.80 24.64 4.13
N HIS A 528 24.28 25.12 2.98
CA HIS A 528 23.16 24.46 2.32
C HIS A 528 23.57 23.09 1.75
N LEU A 529 24.80 22.98 1.25
CA LEU A 529 25.35 21.70 0.81
C LEU A 529 25.51 20.72 1.99
N ASP A 530 26.01 21.21 3.12
CA ASP A 530 26.18 20.42 4.35
C ASP A 530 24.83 19.93 4.89
N TRP A 531 23.79 20.76 4.89
CA TRP A 531 22.44 20.34 5.29
C TRP A 531 21.87 19.26 4.35
N LEU A 532 22.04 19.42 3.04
CA LEU A 532 21.61 18.42 2.06
C LEU A 532 22.34 17.09 2.29
N HIS A 533 23.66 17.13 2.46
CA HIS A 533 24.45 15.95 2.76
C HIS A 533 24.02 15.30 4.07
N PHE A 534 23.86 16.09 5.13
CA PHE A 534 23.44 15.61 6.44
C PHE A 534 22.11 14.88 6.35
N MET A 535 21.05 15.52 5.83
CA MET A 535 19.72 14.92 5.80
C MET A 535 19.64 13.70 4.89
N THR A 536 20.35 13.73 3.76
CA THR A 536 20.42 12.58 2.85
C THR A 536 21.14 11.42 3.50
N ASN A 537 22.26 11.67 4.20
CA ASN A 537 22.98 10.63 4.93
C ASN A 537 22.17 10.09 6.11
N GLU A 538 21.41 10.92 6.83
CA GLU A 538 20.47 10.46 7.87
C GLU A 538 19.42 9.50 7.31
N LEU A 539 18.82 9.83 6.15
CA LEU A 539 17.89 8.92 5.47
C LEU A 539 18.57 7.59 5.09
N LEU A 540 19.76 7.67 4.50
CA LEU A 540 20.48 6.50 3.95
C LEU A 540 21.03 5.54 5.01
N ARG A 541 21.09 5.94 6.29
CA ARG A 541 21.35 5.00 7.40
C ARG A 541 20.37 3.83 7.43
N ASN A 542 19.17 4.05 6.89
CA ASN A 542 18.11 3.05 6.86
C ASN A 542 17.91 2.44 5.46
N GLN A 543 18.75 2.78 4.48
CA GLN A 543 18.74 2.09 3.19
C GLN A 543 19.31 0.67 3.36
N VAL A 544 18.46 -0.33 3.15
CA VAL A 544 18.84 -1.75 3.26
C VAL A 544 19.48 -2.25 1.97
N PRO A 545 20.21 -3.39 1.97
CA PRO A 545 20.97 -3.85 0.80
C PRO A 545 20.16 -4.01 -0.49
N CYS A 546 18.87 -4.33 -0.40
CA CYS A 546 17.99 -4.46 -1.55
C CYS A 546 17.52 -3.11 -2.13
N GLY A 547 17.84 -1.98 -1.50
CA GLY A 547 17.54 -0.61 -1.94
C GLY A 547 16.34 0.06 -1.26
N GLY A 548 15.53 -0.69 -0.52
CA GLY A 548 14.41 -0.15 0.27
C GLY A 548 14.89 0.70 1.44
N ILE A 549 14.03 1.60 1.93
CA ILE A 549 14.27 2.40 3.14
C ILE A 549 13.49 1.79 4.28
N ARG A 550 14.19 1.31 5.32
CA ARG A 550 13.55 0.80 6.53
C ARG A 550 12.90 1.94 7.30
N GLU A 551 11.65 1.75 7.70
CA GLU A 551 10.94 2.70 8.56
C GLU A 551 11.63 2.88 9.92
N GLU A 552 11.42 4.06 10.51
CA GLU A 552 11.94 4.42 11.83
C GLU A 552 10.95 5.34 12.54
N LEU A 553 10.65 5.01 13.79
CA LEU A 553 9.93 5.82 14.76
C LEU A 553 10.90 6.75 15.48
N GLY A 554 10.49 8.01 15.67
CA GLY A 554 11.22 8.99 16.46
C GLY A 554 10.86 8.93 17.95
N ASP A 555 11.14 10.02 18.67
CA ASP A 555 10.68 10.20 20.05
C ASP A 555 9.14 10.15 20.10
N GLU A 556 8.58 9.22 20.86
CA GLU A 556 7.13 9.02 21.01
C GLU A 556 6.40 10.30 21.45
N SER A 557 7.04 11.17 22.24
CA SER A 557 6.46 12.45 22.70
C SER A 557 6.27 13.48 21.60
N LYS A 558 6.87 13.25 20.43
CA LYS A 558 6.82 14.10 19.24
C LYS A 558 5.93 13.54 18.13
N SER A 559 5.35 12.37 18.36
CA SER A 559 4.51 11.71 17.39
C SER A 559 3.09 12.29 17.35
N LEU A 560 2.50 12.36 16.16
CA LEU A 560 1.06 12.61 16.00
C LEU A 560 0.23 11.34 16.25
N PHE A 561 0.70 10.18 15.75
CA PHE A 561 -0.02 8.90 15.87
C PHE A 561 0.80 7.85 16.65
N GLY A 562 2.02 7.59 16.19
CA GLY A 562 2.98 6.73 16.87
C GLY A 562 2.56 5.27 16.90
N ARG A 563 3.28 4.46 17.67
CA ARG A 563 2.97 3.04 17.80
C ARG A 563 1.59 2.84 18.45
N THR A 564 0.88 1.79 18.07
CA THR A 564 -0.42 1.45 18.67
C THR A 564 -0.26 1.08 20.15
N PRO A 565 -0.91 1.79 21.09
CA PRO A 565 -0.63 1.64 22.53
C PRO A 565 -1.35 0.45 23.19
N SER A 566 -2.38 -0.12 22.55
CA SER A 566 -3.12 -1.28 23.07
C SER A 566 -3.89 -2.00 21.96
N ASN A 567 -4.37 -3.21 22.25
CA ASN A 567 -5.28 -3.94 21.35
C ASN A 567 -6.58 -3.17 21.04
N ALA A 568 -7.11 -2.41 22.01
CA ALA A 568 -8.34 -1.62 21.83
C ALA A 568 -8.18 -0.50 20.78
N GLU A 569 -6.97 0.07 20.70
CA GLU A 569 -6.62 1.17 19.79
C GLU A 569 -6.20 0.72 18.38
N TYR A 570 -6.07 -0.59 18.14
CA TYR A 570 -5.72 -1.11 16.83
C TYR A 570 -6.77 -0.73 15.77
N GLY A 571 -6.38 -0.17 14.62
CA GLY A 571 -7.35 0.17 13.56
C GLY A 571 -8.26 1.37 13.85
N ASN A 572 -8.02 2.15 14.89
CA ASN A 572 -8.86 3.32 15.24
C ASN A 572 -8.37 4.64 14.59
N ASN A 573 -7.07 4.75 14.33
CA ASN A 573 -6.43 5.96 13.82
C ASN A 573 -5.45 5.61 12.69
N GLU A 574 -4.86 6.61 12.07
CA GLU A 574 -3.68 6.43 11.22
C GLU A 574 -2.53 5.82 12.04
N ALA A 575 -1.67 5.00 11.41
CA ALA A 575 -0.65 4.26 12.14
C ALA A 575 0.60 3.93 11.32
N PRO A 576 1.76 3.71 11.99
CA PRO A 576 2.96 3.18 11.37
C PRO A 576 2.77 1.72 10.90
N LEU A 577 3.54 1.33 9.88
CA LEU A 577 3.61 -0.06 9.40
C LEU A 577 4.50 -0.97 10.27
N ILE A 578 5.30 -0.37 11.13
CA ILE A 578 6.17 -1.06 12.08
C ILE A 578 5.59 -0.94 13.49
N PHE A 579 5.85 -1.93 14.33
CA PHE A 579 5.55 -1.83 15.75
C PHE A 579 6.78 -1.35 16.54
N ASP A 580 7.95 -1.89 16.22
CA ASP A 580 9.23 -1.52 16.82
C ASP A 580 10.27 -1.12 15.75
N ASN A 581 11.20 -0.25 16.12
CA ASN A 581 12.35 0.07 15.27
C ASN A 581 13.18 -1.19 15.01
N GLY A 582 13.31 -1.55 13.74
CA GLY A 582 13.98 -2.77 13.31
C GLY A 582 13.08 -3.71 12.51
N ASP A 583 11.76 -3.56 12.61
CA ASP A 583 10.82 -4.32 11.76
C ASP A 583 11.15 -4.10 10.27
N PRO A 584 11.14 -5.17 9.45
CA PRO A 584 11.75 -5.14 8.12
C PRO A 584 10.84 -4.58 7.02
N VAL A 585 10.27 -3.39 7.25
CA VAL A 585 9.31 -2.76 6.33
C VAL A 585 9.87 -1.52 5.67
N ALA A 586 9.57 -1.39 4.38
CA ALA A 586 9.60 -0.11 3.69
C ALA A 586 8.15 0.37 3.44
N ASP A 587 7.88 1.66 3.64
CA ASP A 587 6.59 2.31 3.40
C ASP A 587 6.61 3.06 2.05
N MET A 588 5.79 2.65 1.09
CA MET A 588 5.69 3.27 -0.24
C MET A 588 4.82 4.52 -0.26
N LEU A 589 3.99 4.73 0.76
CA LEU A 589 3.07 5.86 0.88
C LEU A 589 3.78 7.07 1.48
N TYR A 590 4.38 6.90 2.66
CA TYR A 590 4.85 8.04 3.44
C TYR A 590 6.35 8.30 3.35
N THR A 591 7.14 7.30 2.98
CA THR A 591 8.61 7.41 2.99
C THR A 591 9.21 7.23 1.61
N THR A 592 9.01 6.08 0.98
CA THR A 592 9.83 5.63 -0.16
C THR A 592 9.58 6.45 -1.41
N ASN A 593 8.33 6.79 -1.74
CA ASN A 593 8.02 7.67 -2.87
C ASN A 593 8.67 9.06 -2.73
N PHE A 594 8.61 9.67 -1.55
CA PHE A 594 9.23 10.96 -1.25
C PHE A 594 10.74 10.89 -1.26
N ALA A 595 11.30 9.84 -0.65
CA ALA A 595 12.73 9.56 -0.64
C ALA A 595 13.25 9.35 -2.06
N PHE A 596 12.47 8.71 -2.94
CA PHE A 596 12.87 8.46 -4.32
C PHE A 596 13.01 9.75 -5.11
N VAL A 597 12.01 10.66 -5.01
CA VAL A 597 12.08 12.00 -5.58
C VAL A 597 13.27 12.78 -4.99
N GLY A 598 13.36 12.82 -3.65
CA GLY A 598 14.40 13.58 -2.95
C GLY A 598 15.82 13.10 -3.28
N LEU A 599 16.07 11.79 -3.29
CA LEU A 599 17.38 11.21 -3.63
C LEU A 599 17.75 11.45 -5.08
N CYS A 600 16.78 11.41 -6.00
CA CYS A 600 17.01 11.77 -7.40
C CYS A 600 17.48 13.23 -7.50
N GLU A 601 16.78 14.16 -6.83
CA GLU A 601 17.15 15.58 -6.82
C GLU A 601 18.47 15.85 -6.13
N ALA A 602 18.76 15.19 -4.99
CA ALA A 602 20.02 15.30 -4.28
C ALA A 602 21.20 14.80 -5.13
N ALA A 603 21.05 13.64 -5.79
CA ALA A 603 22.04 13.09 -6.70
C ALA A 603 22.30 14.03 -7.88
N LYS A 604 21.26 14.62 -8.47
CA LYS A 604 21.40 15.54 -9.61
C LYS A 604 21.97 16.89 -9.21
N ALA A 605 21.62 17.40 -8.03
CA ALA A 605 22.14 18.68 -7.52
C ALA A 605 23.62 18.62 -7.13
N THR A 606 24.08 17.48 -6.58
CA THR A 606 25.44 17.33 -6.04
C THR A 606 26.42 16.57 -6.96
N GLN A 607 25.89 15.72 -7.85
CA GLN A 607 26.66 14.72 -8.60
C GLN A 607 27.43 13.74 -7.69
N ASP A 608 26.99 13.58 -6.43
CA ASP A 608 27.60 12.64 -5.49
C ASP A 608 27.33 11.20 -5.91
N THR A 609 28.40 10.44 -6.17
CA THR A 609 28.34 9.04 -6.59
C THR A 609 27.64 8.13 -5.57
N THR A 610 27.65 8.48 -4.29
CA THR A 610 26.93 7.78 -3.22
C THR A 610 25.43 7.90 -3.43
N TYR A 611 24.94 9.11 -3.74
CA TYR A 611 23.52 9.38 -3.93
C TYR A 611 23.02 8.81 -5.25
N ILE A 612 23.84 8.90 -6.31
CA ILE A 612 23.57 8.23 -7.59
C ILE A 612 23.43 6.72 -7.39
N LYS A 613 24.31 6.10 -6.59
CA LYS A 613 24.21 4.67 -6.28
C LYS A 613 22.94 4.37 -5.47
N ALA A 614 22.65 5.16 -4.44
CA ALA A 614 21.50 4.96 -3.56
C ALA A 614 20.16 5.05 -4.31
N VAL A 615 19.98 6.06 -5.17
CA VAL A 615 18.75 6.21 -5.96
C VAL A 615 18.58 5.08 -6.98
N ASN A 616 19.67 4.59 -7.57
CA ASN A 616 19.62 3.43 -8.49
C ASN A 616 19.26 2.14 -7.76
N GLN A 617 19.78 1.92 -6.54
CA GLN A 617 19.40 0.76 -5.73
C GLN A 617 17.92 0.83 -5.33
N MET A 618 17.40 2.00 -4.99
CA MET A 618 15.98 2.20 -4.70
C MET A 618 15.10 2.01 -5.95
N ARG A 619 15.55 2.45 -7.13
CA ARG A 619 14.88 2.17 -8.40
C ARG A 619 14.77 0.66 -8.63
N ASP A 620 15.88 -0.07 -8.47
CA ASP A 620 15.90 -1.53 -8.61
C ASP A 620 14.96 -2.21 -7.61
N PHE A 621 14.92 -1.74 -6.35
CA PHE A 621 13.97 -2.20 -5.34
C PHE A 621 12.53 -2.05 -5.83
N LEU A 622 12.13 -0.84 -6.22
CA LEU A 622 10.77 -0.53 -6.68
C LEU A 622 10.37 -1.35 -7.90
N ILE A 623 11.27 -1.54 -8.87
CA ILE A 623 11.03 -2.40 -10.05
C ILE A 623 10.76 -3.84 -9.62
N ARG A 624 11.50 -4.37 -8.64
CA ARG A 624 11.33 -5.76 -8.19
C ARG A 624 10.01 -5.99 -7.49
N ILE A 625 9.63 -5.06 -6.62
CA ILE A 625 8.46 -5.21 -5.73
C ILE A 625 7.14 -4.79 -6.38
N GLN A 626 7.16 -4.25 -7.59
CA GLN A 626 5.93 -3.92 -8.33
C GLN A 626 5.05 -5.17 -8.44
N VAL A 627 3.76 -5.00 -8.16
CA VAL A 627 2.82 -6.11 -8.07
C VAL A 627 2.62 -6.78 -9.43
N ARG A 628 2.71 -8.11 -9.47
CA ARG A 628 2.34 -8.94 -10.61
C ARG A 628 1.18 -9.86 -10.25
N SER A 629 0.14 -9.83 -11.06
CA SER A 629 -1.06 -10.66 -10.90
C SER A 629 -1.75 -10.95 -12.24
N ASP A 630 -1.97 -12.23 -12.51
CA ASP A 630 -2.79 -12.66 -13.66
C ASP A 630 -4.27 -12.80 -13.31
N LYS A 631 -4.58 -12.97 -12.02
CA LYS A 631 -5.94 -13.18 -11.53
C LYS A 631 -6.62 -11.89 -11.10
N PHE A 632 -6.00 -11.14 -10.19
CA PHE A 632 -6.47 -9.84 -9.69
C PHE A 632 -5.86 -8.73 -10.52
N LYS A 633 -6.47 -8.45 -11.68
CA LYS A 633 -5.89 -7.51 -12.65
C LYS A 633 -5.88 -6.07 -12.14
N ASN A 634 -6.85 -5.68 -11.34
CA ASN A 634 -6.92 -4.35 -10.71
C ASN A 634 -5.70 -3.96 -9.88
N VAL A 635 -4.91 -4.92 -9.38
CA VAL A 635 -3.66 -4.64 -8.65
C VAL A 635 -2.39 -4.92 -9.48
N ASP A 636 -2.49 -5.46 -10.70
CA ASP A 636 -1.31 -5.70 -11.55
C ASP A 636 -0.69 -4.36 -11.99
N GLY A 637 0.59 -4.18 -11.69
CA GLY A 637 1.34 -2.94 -11.95
C GLY A 637 1.33 -1.92 -10.80
N ALA A 638 0.63 -2.19 -9.70
CA ALA A 638 0.59 -1.33 -8.52
C ALA A 638 1.86 -1.45 -7.65
N TRP A 639 2.01 -0.50 -6.73
CA TRP A 639 2.75 -0.70 -5.48
C TRP A 639 1.77 -0.63 -4.30
N PHE A 640 1.80 -1.64 -3.43
CA PHE A 640 1.12 -1.56 -2.13
C PHE A 640 1.91 -0.66 -1.18
N ARG A 641 1.23 -0.09 -0.16
CA ARG A 641 1.87 0.73 0.87
C ARG A 641 3.04 -0.01 1.52
N ALA A 642 2.83 -1.25 1.96
CA ALA A 642 3.86 -1.97 2.73
C ALA A 642 4.61 -3.00 1.88
N PHE A 643 5.92 -3.09 2.12
CA PHE A 643 6.72 -4.21 1.67
C PHE A 643 7.68 -4.70 2.76
N ASN A 644 7.56 -5.98 3.13
CA ASN A 644 8.50 -6.66 4.01
C ASN A 644 9.65 -7.20 3.15
N TYR A 645 10.83 -6.57 3.27
CA TYR A 645 11.98 -6.89 2.45
C TYR A 645 12.80 -8.10 2.94
N GLU A 646 12.54 -8.61 4.15
CA GLU A 646 13.14 -9.86 4.64
C GLU A 646 12.39 -11.08 4.12
N ASP A 647 11.05 -11.08 4.23
CA ASP A 647 10.20 -12.16 3.74
C ASP A 647 9.85 -12.03 2.25
N TRP A 648 10.24 -10.91 1.64
CA TRP A 648 9.96 -10.55 0.25
C TRP A 648 8.46 -10.61 -0.12
N ASN A 649 7.61 -10.08 0.76
CA ASN A 649 6.15 -10.10 0.63
C ASN A 649 5.49 -8.80 1.14
N TYR A 650 4.15 -8.74 1.09
CA TYR A 650 3.37 -7.55 1.45
C TYR A 650 2.81 -7.62 2.88
N TRP A 651 3.63 -8.01 3.87
CA TRP A 651 3.25 -8.10 5.28
C TRP A 651 3.73 -6.88 6.09
N ALA A 652 2.90 -6.40 7.01
CA ALA A 652 3.31 -5.41 8.01
C ALA A 652 2.29 -5.31 9.17
N SER A 653 2.53 -4.41 10.12
CA SER A 653 1.52 -4.01 11.11
C SER A 653 0.38 -3.27 10.41
N ASN A 654 -0.83 -3.84 10.44
CA ASN A 654 -2.00 -3.28 9.73
C ASN A 654 -2.95 -2.52 10.67
N ALA A 655 -2.38 -1.65 11.51
CA ALA A 655 -3.13 -0.90 12.52
C ALA A 655 -3.77 0.39 11.98
N ASP A 656 -3.46 0.78 10.74
CA ASP A 656 -3.92 2.03 10.14
C ASP A 656 -5.39 1.92 9.67
N ALA A 657 -6.24 2.81 10.18
CA ALA A 657 -7.67 2.84 9.86
C ALA A 657 -7.96 3.31 8.43
N GLY A 658 -7.06 4.10 7.83
CA GLY A 658 -7.19 4.66 6.50
C GLY A 658 -6.40 3.87 5.48
N TRP A 659 -5.09 4.03 5.48
CA TRP A 659 -4.20 3.58 4.43
C TRP A 659 -3.37 2.40 4.90
N GLY A 660 -3.97 1.27 5.28
CA GLY A 660 -3.23 0.09 5.73
C GLY A 660 -2.25 -0.54 4.73
N VAL A 661 -1.75 -1.72 5.10
CA VAL A 661 -0.67 -2.47 4.43
C VAL A 661 -0.88 -2.66 2.92
N TRP A 662 -2.10 -3.03 2.51
CA TRP A 662 -2.42 -3.38 1.12
C TRP A 662 -3.08 -2.24 0.35
N SER A 663 -3.15 -1.04 0.92
CA SER A 663 -3.68 0.12 0.21
C SER A 663 -2.76 0.49 -0.95
N THR A 664 -3.33 1.00 -2.03
CA THR A 664 -2.62 1.61 -3.15
C THR A 664 -3.13 3.03 -3.33
N LEU A 665 -2.34 3.90 -3.95
CA LEU A 665 -2.75 5.28 -4.20
C LEU A 665 -2.37 5.69 -5.61
N THR A 666 -3.33 6.28 -6.34
CA THR A 666 -3.15 6.83 -7.69
C THR A 666 -2.25 8.06 -7.65
N GLY A 667 -2.55 9.02 -6.78
CA GLY A 667 -1.59 10.00 -6.26
C GLY A 667 -0.61 9.36 -5.29
N TRP A 668 0.26 10.13 -4.64
CA TRP A 668 1.25 9.62 -3.66
C TRP A 668 2.15 8.49 -4.19
N ILE A 669 1.74 7.24 -4.04
CA ILE A 669 2.55 6.05 -4.35
C ILE A 669 2.81 5.97 -5.86
N GLN A 670 1.76 5.71 -6.63
CA GLN A 670 1.92 5.33 -8.02
C GLN A 670 2.55 6.45 -8.84
N SER A 671 2.00 7.65 -8.70
CA SER A 671 2.37 8.78 -9.56
C SER A 671 3.80 9.25 -9.36
N TRP A 672 4.27 9.38 -8.11
CA TRP A 672 5.66 9.78 -7.86
C TRP A 672 6.66 8.69 -8.20
N ILE A 673 6.32 7.41 -7.99
CA ILE A 673 7.19 6.30 -8.42
C ILE A 673 7.31 6.29 -9.95
N VAL A 674 6.20 6.33 -10.68
CA VAL A 674 6.20 6.35 -12.16
C VAL A 674 6.93 7.57 -12.69
N GLY A 675 6.60 8.76 -12.18
CA GLY A 675 7.21 10.02 -12.62
C GLY A 675 8.72 10.07 -12.34
N THR A 676 9.18 9.58 -11.19
CA THR A 676 10.62 9.57 -10.87
C THR A 676 11.37 8.48 -11.63
N GLN A 677 10.75 7.33 -11.89
CA GLN A 677 11.34 6.34 -12.80
C GLN A 677 11.54 6.93 -14.20
N PHE A 678 10.55 7.65 -14.73
CA PHE A 678 10.68 8.37 -16.01
C PHE A 678 11.85 9.36 -15.99
N VAL A 679 11.95 10.19 -14.95
CA VAL A 679 13.06 11.14 -14.78
C VAL A 679 14.43 10.44 -14.85
N LEU A 680 14.55 9.25 -14.25
CA LEU A 680 15.79 8.47 -14.28
C LEU A 680 16.04 7.79 -15.64
N GLU A 681 15.00 7.41 -16.39
CA GLU A 681 15.16 6.92 -17.78
C GLU A 681 15.65 8.02 -18.73
N GLU A 682 15.20 9.26 -18.51
CA GLU A 682 15.60 10.44 -19.30
C GLU A 682 16.92 11.08 -18.83
N ASP A 683 17.60 10.48 -17.84
CA ASP A 683 18.79 11.05 -17.18
C ASP A 683 18.60 12.51 -16.72
N SER A 684 17.40 12.84 -16.24
CA SER A 684 16.98 14.20 -15.90
C SER A 684 16.76 14.38 -14.39
N SER A 685 16.07 15.46 -14.01
CA SER A 685 15.58 15.73 -12.66
C SER A 685 14.23 16.45 -12.73
N LEU A 686 13.42 16.40 -11.67
CA LEU A 686 12.19 17.17 -11.56
C LEU A 686 12.47 18.67 -11.67
N TRP A 687 13.57 19.17 -11.09
CA TRP A 687 14.05 20.53 -11.28
C TRP A 687 14.26 20.87 -12.76
N ASP A 688 14.94 20.01 -13.50
CA ASP A 688 15.27 20.26 -14.90
C ASP A 688 13.99 20.26 -15.77
N ILE A 689 13.07 19.31 -15.54
CA ILE A 689 11.75 19.28 -16.21
C ILE A 689 10.96 20.55 -15.89
N ALA A 690 10.85 20.91 -14.61
CA ALA A 690 10.08 22.07 -14.15
C ALA A 690 10.59 23.40 -14.72
N ASN A 691 11.87 23.48 -15.09
CA ASN A 691 12.49 24.67 -15.69
C ASN A 691 12.58 24.62 -17.22
N GLN A 692 11.93 23.66 -17.89
CA GLN A 692 11.77 23.67 -19.35
C GLN A 692 10.82 24.78 -19.83
N LYS A 693 10.04 25.37 -18.92
CA LYS A 693 9.11 26.47 -19.19
C LYS A 693 9.50 27.73 -18.42
N ASP A 694 9.08 28.87 -18.97
CA ASP A 694 9.27 30.19 -18.38
C ASP A 694 7.92 30.76 -17.95
N VAL A 695 7.75 30.97 -16.64
CA VAL A 695 6.57 31.61 -16.06
C VAL A 695 6.88 33.00 -15.47
N SER A 696 8.07 33.56 -15.70
CA SER A 696 8.55 34.81 -15.09
C SER A 696 7.56 35.98 -15.23
N THR A 697 7.01 36.16 -16.44
CA THR A 697 6.09 37.26 -16.75
C THR A 697 4.77 37.12 -16.00
N VAL A 698 4.09 35.98 -16.15
CA VAL A 698 2.82 35.72 -15.46
C VAL A 698 3.00 35.72 -13.94
N ALA A 699 4.14 35.21 -13.46
CA ALA A 699 4.43 35.17 -12.04
C ALA A 699 4.66 36.56 -11.45
N SER A 700 5.34 37.45 -12.17
CA SER A 700 5.52 38.84 -11.73
C SER A 700 4.18 39.56 -11.61
N GLU A 701 3.28 39.37 -12.58
CA GLU A 701 1.92 39.94 -12.55
C GLU A 701 1.11 39.41 -11.35
N VAL A 702 1.14 38.09 -11.12
CA VAL A 702 0.41 37.46 -10.01
C VAL A 702 0.96 37.89 -8.65
N ILE A 703 2.28 37.98 -8.48
CA ILE A 703 2.91 38.47 -7.24
C ILE A 703 2.55 39.95 -7.01
N GLU A 704 2.52 40.76 -8.06
CA GLU A 704 2.08 42.15 -7.96
C GLU A 704 0.61 42.24 -7.52
N GLU A 705 -0.27 41.45 -8.12
CA GLU A 705 -1.71 41.41 -7.85
C GLU A 705 -2.06 40.88 -6.45
N MET A 706 -1.50 39.73 -6.07
CA MET A 706 -1.89 39.00 -4.86
C MET A 706 -1.14 39.43 -3.61
N ILE A 707 0.04 40.01 -3.75
CA ILE A 707 0.89 40.42 -2.62
C ILE A 707 1.15 41.92 -2.66
N THR A 708 1.87 42.41 -3.65
CA THR A 708 2.48 43.76 -3.58
C THR A 708 1.45 44.89 -3.55
N ARG A 709 0.38 44.82 -4.36
CA ARG A 709 -0.70 45.82 -4.34
C ARG A 709 -1.61 45.69 -3.12
N GLN A 710 -1.56 44.56 -2.43
CA GLN A 710 -2.42 44.29 -1.28
C GLN A 710 -1.74 44.56 0.06
N LEU A 711 -0.40 44.48 0.14
CA LEU A 711 0.40 44.87 1.32
C LEU A 711 0.44 46.39 1.46
#